data_AF-A0A7G8P6T6-F1
#
_entry.id   AF-A0A7G8P6T6-F1
#
_cell.length_a   1.000
_cell.length_b   1.000
_cell.length_c   1.000
_cell.angle_alpha   90.00
_cell.angle_beta   90.00
_cell.angle_gamma   90.00
#
_symmetry.space_group_name_H-M   'P 1'
#
loop_
_entity.id
_entity.type
_entity.pdbx_description
1 polymer ?
#
loop_
_entity_poly.entity_id
_entity_poly.type
_entity_poly.pdbx_seq_one_letter_code
_entity_poly.pdbx_strand_id
1 'polypeptide(L)'
;MWGWSEAAVANSVFAETGDAIDDLQVWNSDGCRAYIQAKYRVQLDTGATSPLAKTLNQFVAQYVNNGKSNQDCERFVLATSSESSAPIRIQLPDILSRVKALPNGDDMMKAAKNQSETNTLNVVVDHLKAALKSETKTDPLDTDVRAILETMRVTIFDLYDDQNSLREAQSILRTTVLQEPDEAASVWGHMISLTARFSIMQTGADLRWLQNHLNSIEVSLRAVQSYRSDVEKLISYSRKTIDDLSGFSTIPGNQGAALTLRRRASDELNRALADGSIIVTGDPGAGKSACIYEVANALEDGEFVALSADALNSGSLGDLRNELALDHDLLQVIQNWPSSKTGPYLLVDALDAARGDQTQKALLDLIRETRKYADGWNVAVSVRRFDLRYNFTLQSLFDIDETTTRVDEFQSGEFSNIRHFCVPILTDAELDQLEALSPELHAAATGGTEKLKTLVRIPFNLRLLADLVSANVNPTELEPIVTQLQLLNKYWQHRVLTPAPADSREAVLRAACSDMLDTKSMQISRGRLLSGAGFPEPIEGLLSNRVLTEHEAGSSVDRDQISFSHHVLFDYAVSRLLLRGTEADLLETALAHRGLVLLARPSYDMHFRYLWESNADRHAFWSLVLTLEAAPELPKITKIIGPSIAASDVQDQADLQPLFDALDEQSERRVGAELALRHLVSARLGGEGRGQQIPPERRAVWCKTVRILGQNVRDETAFAVLNLLNELSANAKQLDDEQLQDLGAGARKLLKWAQDRGVVNRHLLRVATTAVVRTFSTDPDASEKLMRDMLTSERLAEFGYLEMPALADAVEGLSDARPDLIGEIYAAAFGFAESSEDATTLSSGVVGLTSNRRQDYEHAYFALAEFFPKFLEISPRDAVTALAATLRAYHRKDSLRAVESFEVDWIDKQVSIEADVSSIWSIGDLYDHDEPVKMLNAFTDWLTLQVDSGGSSAATEIVDLLRDVVCPASIWRRVFVVATQSPEAFTVALEPMCRSTTALASSDLSDAIDQFLRVAFPLFAVESRQRIEKAIIELPGTAAS
;
A
#
# COMPACT_ATOMS: atom_id res chain seq x y z
N MET A 1 9.80 -50.52 21.75
CA MET A 1 9.54 -51.82 21.07
C MET A 1 10.81 -52.53 20.58
N TRP A 2 11.79 -51.86 19.96
CA TRP A 2 12.96 -52.56 19.35
C TRP A 2 14.33 -52.29 19.99
N GLY A 3 14.36 -51.74 21.21
CA GLY A 3 15.59 -51.33 21.88
C GLY A 3 16.22 -50.08 21.26
N TRP A 4 15.38 -49.17 20.78
CA TRP A 4 15.74 -47.77 20.55
C TRP A 4 15.51 -46.96 21.84
N SER A 5 16.11 -45.78 21.92
CA SER A 5 15.88 -44.81 23.00
C SER A 5 14.37 -44.51 23.15
N GLU A 6 13.90 -44.26 24.37
CA GLU A 6 12.52 -43.81 24.60
C GLU A 6 12.25 -42.45 23.95
N ALA A 7 13.28 -41.65 23.69
CA ALA A 7 13.17 -40.37 22.98
C ALA A 7 13.05 -40.53 21.45
N ALA A 8 13.37 -41.70 20.90
CA ALA A 8 13.39 -41.93 19.46
C ALA A 8 11.99 -42.29 18.95
N VAL A 9 11.38 -41.40 18.16
CA VAL A 9 10.01 -41.56 17.65
C VAL A 9 10.04 -41.99 16.19
N ALA A 10 9.22 -42.96 15.79
CA ALA A 10 9.05 -43.36 14.40
C ALA A 10 8.43 -42.20 13.60
N ASN A 11 9.06 -41.77 12.50
CA ASN A 11 8.62 -40.62 11.72
C ASN A 11 8.24 -40.96 10.27
N SER A 12 8.68 -42.12 9.74
CA SER A 12 8.40 -42.54 8.36
C SER A 12 8.27 -44.05 8.24
N VAL A 13 7.42 -44.50 7.31
CA VAL A 13 7.22 -45.92 6.96
C VAL A 13 7.21 -46.10 5.45
N PHE A 14 7.89 -47.14 4.96
CA PHE A 14 7.95 -47.52 3.54
C PHE A 14 7.62 -49.01 3.41
N ALA A 15 6.93 -49.39 2.34
CA ALA A 15 6.54 -50.78 2.06
C ALA A 15 7.14 -51.26 0.72
N GLU A 16 7.46 -52.55 0.63
CA GLU A 16 8.03 -53.20 -0.56
C GLU A 16 9.27 -52.43 -1.09
N THR A 17 10.26 -52.24 -0.22
CA THR A 17 11.48 -51.48 -0.55
C THR A 17 12.44 -52.30 -1.43
N GLY A 18 13.38 -51.64 -2.10
CA GLY A 18 14.44 -52.30 -2.87
C GLY A 18 15.56 -52.95 -2.03
N ASP A 19 15.38 -53.00 -0.71
CA ASP A 19 16.30 -53.61 0.25
C ASP A 19 16.15 -55.15 0.25
N ALA A 20 17.08 -55.87 0.88
CA ALA A 20 17.00 -57.32 0.96
C ALA A 20 15.90 -57.80 1.92
N ILE A 21 15.59 -56.99 2.94
CA ILE A 21 14.37 -57.09 3.74
C ILE A 21 13.43 -56.00 3.23
N ASP A 22 12.39 -56.43 2.53
CA ASP A 22 11.61 -55.60 1.62
C ASP A 22 10.20 -55.30 2.13
N ASP A 23 9.58 -56.17 2.94
CA ASP A 23 8.15 -56.01 3.30
C ASP A 23 7.85 -54.61 3.89
N LEU A 24 8.59 -54.17 4.92
CA LEU A 24 8.40 -52.87 5.57
C LEU A 24 9.72 -52.29 6.12
N GLN A 25 9.89 -50.98 6.00
CA GLN A 25 10.97 -50.22 6.62
C GLN A 25 10.42 -49.05 7.44
N VAL A 26 10.87 -48.92 8.69
CA VAL A 26 10.48 -47.83 9.60
C VAL A 26 11.70 -47.01 9.99
N TRP A 27 11.59 -45.69 9.85
CA TRP A 27 12.62 -44.72 10.21
C TRP A 27 12.22 -43.99 11.49
N ASN A 28 13.21 -43.68 12.33
CA ASN A 28 13.00 -42.86 13.52
C ASN A 28 13.67 -41.48 13.40
N SER A 29 13.39 -40.63 14.39
CA SER A 29 13.93 -39.27 14.52
C SER A 29 15.46 -39.20 14.58
N ASP A 30 16.12 -40.29 14.97
CA ASP A 30 17.59 -40.37 15.11
C ASP A 30 18.27 -40.89 13.83
N GLY A 31 17.49 -41.12 12.75
CA GLY A 31 17.99 -41.64 11.47
C GLY A 31 18.18 -43.16 11.44
N CYS A 32 17.76 -43.88 12.47
CA CYS A 32 17.88 -45.34 12.58
C CYS A 32 16.71 -46.05 11.89
N ARG A 33 16.98 -47.27 11.41
CA ARG A 33 16.05 -48.03 10.57
C ARG A 33 15.70 -49.39 11.17
N ALA A 34 14.43 -49.72 11.16
CA ALA A 34 13.95 -51.07 11.40
C ALA A 34 13.48 -51.66 10.07
N TYR A 35 14.14 -52.73 9.64
CA TYR A 35 13.76 -53.52 8.46
C TYR A 35 12.93 -54.71 8.95
N ILE A 36 11.71 -54.83 8.46
CA ILE A 36 10.72 -55.76 8.99
C ILE A 36 10.37 -56.76 7.91
N GLN A 37 10.56 -58.05 8.21
CA GLN A 37 9.99 -59.14 7.42
C GLN A 37 8.76 -59.68 8.15
N ALA A 38 7.60 -59.59 7.51
CA ALA A 38 6.33 -60.07 8.01
C ALA A 38 6.05 -61.50 7.53
N LYS A 39 5.75 -62.40 8.47
CA LYS A 39 5.34 -63.78 8.20
C LYS A 39 4.24 -64.19 9.15
N TYR A 40 3.05 -64.47 8.62
CA TYR A 40 1.89 -64.88 9.42
C TYR A 40 2.20 -66.07 10.35
N ARG A 41 2.86 -67.12 9.82
CA ARG A 41 3.27 -68.30 10.59
C ARG A 41 4.68 -68.75 10.24
N VAL A 42 5.49 -68.98 11.27
CA VAL A 42 6.89 -69.45 11.18
C VAL A 42 7.10 -70.59 12.16
N GLN A 43 7.68 -71.69 11.68
CA GLN A 43 8.06 -72.85 12.48
C GLN A 43 9.58 -72.94 12.56
N LEU A 44 10.09 -73.50 13.66
CA LEU A 44 11.50 -73.89 13.72
C LEU A 44 11.71 -75.12 12.83
N ASP A 45 12.48 -74.97 11.76
CA ASP A 45 12.72 -76.00 10.75
C ASP A 45 14.18 -75.92 10.29
N THR A 46 14.80 -77.05 9.99
CA THR A 46 16.17 -77.16 9.44
C THR A 46 16.19 -77.11 7.91
N GLY A 47 15.03 -77.20 7.24
CA GLY A 47 14.94 -77.14 5.79
C GLY A 47 15.41 -75.80 5.22
N ALA A 48 16.30 -75.84 4.23
CA ALA A 48 16.89 -74.66 3.59
C ALA A 48 15.86 -73.79 2.83
N THR A 49 14.69 -74.34 2.49
CA THR A 49 13.58 -73.63 1.83
C THR A 49 12.46 -73.21 2.79
N SER A 50 12.64 -73.45 4.09
CA SER A 50 11.64 -73.09 5.11
C SER A 50 11.43 -71.57 5.17
N PRO A 51 10.25 -71.10 5.63
CA PRO A 51 10.01 -69.66 5.82
C PRO A 51 11.06 -69.00 6.72
N LEU A 52 11.51 -69.70 7.77
CA LEU A 52 12.58 -69.24 8.66
C LEU A 52 13.90 -69.07 7.91
N ALA A 53 14.32 -70.07 7.14
CA ALA A 53 15.55 -70.00 6.35
C ALA A 53 15.53 -68.85 5.35
N LYS A 54 14.40 -68.63 4.66
CA LYS A 54 14.25 -67.51 3.72
C LYS A 54 14.37 -66.15 4.40
N THR A 55 13.71 -65.96 5.55
CA THR A 55 13.84 -64.71 6.32
C THR A 55 15.27 -64.49 6.81
N LEU A 56 15.94 -65.53 7.31
CA LEU A 56 17.33 -65.41 7.76
C LEU A 56 18.30 -65.14 6.60
N ASN A 57 18.04 -65.66 5.40
CA ASN A 57 18.78 -65.30 4.19
C ASN A 57 18.64 -63.81 3.88
N GLN A 58 17.42 -63.26 3.94
CA GLN A 58 17.19 -61.82 3.75
C GLN A 58 17.92 -60.98 4.81
N PHE A 59 17.94 -61.43 6.07
CA PHE A 59 18.65 -60.73 7.15
C PHE A 59 20.16 -60.71 6.91
N VAL A 60 20.72 -61.81 6.42
CA VAL A 60 22.13 -61.89 6.05
C VAL A 60 22.44 -61.00 4.86
N ALA A 61 21.63 -61.04 3.81
CA ALA A 61 21.81 -60.17 2.65
C ALA A 61 21.74 -58.68 3.04
N GLN A 62 20.79 -58.30 3.91
CA GLN A 62 20.72 -56.92 4.43
C GLN A 62 21.95 -56.55 5.27
N TYR A 63 22.39 -57.45 6.16
CA TYR A 63 23.59 -57.25 6.97
C TYR A 63 24.84 -57.00 6.11
N VAL A 64 25.00 -57.77 5.04
CA VAL A 64 26.12 -57.61 4.10
C VAL A 64 26.01 -56.28 3.33
N ASN A 65 24.81 -55.93 2.88
CA ASN A 65 24.56 -54.67 2.15
C ASN A 65 24.80 -53.41 3.01
N ASN A 66 24.44 -53.44 4.29
CA ASN A 66 24.58 -52.27 5.18
C ASN A 66 26.03 -52.00 5.62
N GLY A 67 26.93 -52.98 5.48
CA GLY A 67 28.32 -52.88 5.94
C GLY A 67 28.47 -52.88 7.46
N LYS A 68 29.71 -53.04 7.95
CA LYS A 68 30.00 -53.19 9.40
C LYS A 68 29.80 -51.91 10.24
N SER A 69 29.60 -50.75 9.61
CA SER A 69 29.59 -49.43 10.27
C SER A 69 28.21 -48.91 10.69
N ASN A 70 27.10 -49.50 10.25
CA ASN A 70 25.72 -49.01 10.51
C ASN A 70 24.94 -49.84 11.56
N GLN A 71 25.60 -50.78 12.24
CA GLN A 71 24.92 -51.87 12.97
C GLN A 71 24.38 -51.48 14.37
N ASP A 72 24.89 -50.40 14.97
CA ASP A 72 24.57 -50.09 16.37
C ASP A 72 23.10 -49.69 16.57
N CYS A 73 22.46 -49.09 15.56
CA CYS A 73 21.08 -48.59 15.68
C CYS A 73 20.06 -49.20 14.71
N GLU A 74 20.48 -49.95 13.69
CA GLU A 74 19.57 -50.69 12.81
C GLU A 74 18.97 -51.92 13.48
N ARG A 75 17.78 -52.35 13.04
CA ARG A 75 17.07 -53.53 13.60
C ARG A 75 16.50 -54.39 12.47
N PHE A 76 16.72 -55.71 12.54
CA PHE A 76 16.08 -56.67 11.64
C PHE A 76 14.97 -57.39 12.39
N VAL A 77 13.73 -57.12 12.01
CA VAL A 77 12.54 -57.52 12.77
C VAL A 77 11.81 -58.63 12.02
N LEU A 78 11.70 -59.79 12.63
CA LEU A 78 10.74 -60.81 12.19
C LEU A 78 9.40 -60.51 12.89
N ALA A 79 8.47 -59.93 12.13
CA ALA A 79 7.09 -59.72 12.55
C ALA A 79 6.27 -60.99 12.27
N THR A 80 5.70 -61.60 13.31
CA THR A 80 4.92 -62.84 13.17
C THR A 80 3.72 -62.86 14.11
N SER A 81 2.93 -63.94 14.13
CA SER A 81 1.75 -64.08 14.99
C SER A 81 1.91 -65.19 16.03
N SER A 82 0.92 -65.30 16.92
CA SER A 82 0.79 -66.38 17.90
C SER A 82 0.70 -67.79 17.28
N GLU A 83 0.38 -67.91 15.98
CA GLU A 83 0.37 -69.16 15.21
C GLU A 83 1.78 -69.74 14.95
N SER A 84 2.83 -68.94 15.17
CA SER A 84 4.21 -69.38 15.07
C SER A 84 4.60 -70.33 16.20
N SER A 85 5.57 -71.21 15.96
CA SER A 85 5.99 -72.20 16.95
C SER A 85 6.55 -71.56 18.23
N ALA A 86 6.40 -72.22 19.39
CA ALA A 86 6.92 -71.76 20.68
C ALA A 86 8.44 -71.45 20.66
N PRO A 87 9.30 -72.25 19.97
CA PRO A 87 10.69 -71.88 19.74
C PRO A 87 10.91 -70.50 19.10
N ILE A 88 10.09 -70.11 18.13
CA ILE A 88 10.22 -68.83 17.43
C ILE A 88 9.61 -67.68 18.24
N ARG A 89 8.41 -67.86 18.79
CA ARG A 89 7.67 -66.75 19.42
C ARG A 89 8.04 -66.51 20.90
N ILE A 90 8.64 -67.49 21.59
CA ILE A 90 9.03 -67.39 23.02
C ILE A 90 10.54 -67.52 23.16
N GLN A 91 11.12 -68.65 22.75
CA GLN A 91 12.51 -68.97 23.07
C GLN A 91 13.50 -68.07 22.33
N LEU A 92 13.30 -67.82 21.04
CA LEU A 92 14.19 -67.00 20.24
C LEU A 92 14.28 -65.54 20.75
N PRO A 93 13.18 -64.80 21.03
CA PRO A 93 13.26 -63.47 21.65
C PRO A 93 14.08 -63.43 22.96
N ASP A 94 13.87 -64.44 23.81
CA ASP A 94 14.56 -64.62 25.07
C ASP A 94 16.07 -64.87 24.88
N ILE A 95 16.43 -65.71 23.91
CA ILE A 95 17.82 -65.99 23.53
C ILE A 95 18.47 -64.72 22.97
N LEU A 96 17.82 -64.02 22.02
CA LEU A 96 18.34 -62.79 21.41
C LEU A 96 18.58 -61.70 22.46
N SER A 97 17.70 -61.58 23.45
CA SER A 97 17.88 -60.64 24.57
C SER A 97 19.09 -61.00 25.42
N ARG A 98 19.35 -62.30 25.63
CA ARG A 98 20.54 -62.77 26.35
C ARG A 98 21.83 -62.63 25.55
N VAL A 99 21.80 -62.85 24.23
CA VAL A 99 22.97 -62.64 23.36
C VAL A 99 23.48 -61.21 23.48
N LYS A 100 22.58 -60.21 23.49
CA LYS A 100 22.94 -58.79 23.65
C LYS A 100 23.53 -58.44 25.03
N ALA A 101 23.20 -59.24 26.06
CA ALA A 101 23.70 -59.04 27.41
C ALA A 101 25.03 -59.78 27.68
N LEU A 102 25.47 -60.65 26.77
CA LEU A 102 26.75 -61.35 26.91
C LEU A 102 27.92 -60.40 26.65
N PRO A 103 29.03 -60.49 27.41
CA PRO A 103 30.26 -59.78 27.09
C PRO A 103 30.79 -60.10 25.68
N ASN A 104 31.43 -59.13 25.04
CA ASN A 104 32.07 -59.34 23.73
C ASN A 104 33.18 -60.39 23.83
N GLY A 105 33.15 -61.40 22.96
CA GLY A 105 34.11 -62.51 22.95
C GLY A 105 33.67 -63.78 23.70
N ASP A 106 32.58 -63.71 24.48
CA ASP A 106 31.95 -64.92 25.02
C ASP A 106 31.27 -65.75 23.92
N ASP A 107 31.24 -67.06 24.11
CA ASP A 107 30.50 -67.99 23.25
C ASP A 107 28.99 -67.67 23.30
N MET A 108 28.43 -67.28 22.16
CA MET A 108 27.02 -66.93 22.00
C MET A 108 26.07 -68.09 22.36
N MET A 109 26.54 -69.34 22.30
CA MET A 109 25.77 -70.51 22.71
C MET A 109 25.41 -70.50 24.19
N LYS A 110 26.14 -69.76 25.03
CA LYS A 110 25.81 -69.56 26.46
C LYS A 110 24.49 -68.80 26.67
N ALA A 111 23.94 -68.17 25.64
CA ALA A 111 22.63 -67.51 25.72
C ALA A 111 21.47 -68.51 25.89
N ALA A 112 21.65 -69.79 25.53
CA ALA A 112 20.65 -70.83 25.74
C ALA A 112 20.78 -71.47 27.15
N LYS A 113 19.68 -71.53 27.91
CA LYS A 113 19.66 -72.03 29.30
C LYS A 113 19.25 -73.50 29.45
N ASN A 114 18.65 -74.08 28.41
CA ASN A 114 18.16 -75.45 28.43
C ASN A 114 18.28 -76.09 27.05
N GLN A 115 18.17 -77.43 26.98
CA GLN A 115 18.35 -78.17 25.73
C GLN A 115 17.40 -77.72 24.60
N SER A 116 16.19 -77.27 24.93
CA SER A 116 15.24 -76.78 23.94
C SER A 116 15.72 -75.47 23.30
N GLU A 117 16.16 -74.53 24.12
CA GLU A 117 16.77 -73.28 23.65
C GLU A 117 18.07 -73.51 22.89
N THR A 118 18.90 -74.47 23.32
CA THR A 118 20.14 -74.84 22.61
C THR A 118 19.82 -75.35 21.21
N ASN A 119 18.78 -76.18 21.07
CA ASN A 119 18.32 -76.65 19.76
C ASN A 119 17.81 -75.49 18.89
N THR A 120 17.02 -74.57 19.46
CA THR A 120 16.52 -73.38 18.76
C THR A 120 17.65 -72.49 18.26
N LEU A 121 18.62 -72.19 19.11
CA LEU A 121 19.78 -71.38 18.75
C LEU A 121 20.64 -72.08 17.69
N ASN A 122 20.90 -73.38 17.81
CA ASN A 122 21.64 -74.15 16.81
C ASN A 122 21.00 -74.04 15.43
N VAL A 123 19.69 -74.26 15.32
CA VAL A 123 18.98 -74.19 14.03
C VAL A 123 19.09 -72.79 13.41
N VAL A 124 18.92 -71.73 14.20
CA VAL A 124 19.05 -70.34 13.70
C VAL A 124 20.50 -70.04 13.27
N VAL A 125 21.49 -70.48 14.06
CA VAL A 125 22.91 -70.29 13.77
C VAL A 125 23.34 -71.04 12.52
N ASP A 126 22.86 -72.28 12.35
CA ASP A 126 23.15 -73.09 11.16
C ASP A 126 22.60 -72.42 9.90
N HIS A 127 21.37 -71.89 9.95
CA HIS A 127 20.80 -71.09 8.86
C HIS A 127 21.60 -69.82 8.58
N LEU A 128 21.95 -69.05 9.61
CA LEU A 128 22.76 -67.83 9.46
C LEU A 128 24.15 -68.14 8.87
N LYS A 129 24.81 -69.21 9.31
CA LYS A 129 26.11 -69.65 8.78
C LYS A 129 25.99 -70.09 7.32
N ALA A 130 24.96 -70.86 6.99
CA ALA A 130 24.70 -71.29 5.62
C ALA A 130 24.41 -70.09 4.69
N ALA A 131 23.59 -69.15 5.15
CA ALA A 131 23.26 -67.91 4.45
C ALA A 131 24.50 -67.03 4.23
N LEU A 132 25.30 -66.79 5.29
CA LEU A 132 26.54 -66.00 5.19
C LEU A 132 27.52 -66.61 4.20
N LYS A 133 27.73 -67.93 4.28
CA LYS A 133 28.60 -68.65 3.33
C LYS A 133 28.11 -68.52 1.89
N SER A 134 26.80 -68.56 1.69
CA SER A 134 26.19 -68.38 0.37
C SER A 134 26.38 -66.96 -0.14
N GLU A 135 26.21 -65.95 0.71
CA GLU A 135 26.23 -64.54 0.32
C GLU A 135 27.66 -64.02 0.12
N THR A 136 28.56 -64.22 1.10
CA THR A 136 29.93 -63.67 1.07
C THR A 136 30.93 -64.53 0.30
N LYS A 137 30.56 -65.78 -0.02
CA LYS A 137 31.44 -66.82 -0.59
C LYS A 137 32.68 -67.14 0.27
N THR A 138 32.68 -66.75 1.55
CA THR A 138 33.73 -67.05 2.53
C THR A 138 33.17 -67.89 3.68
N ASP A 139 34.04 -68.54 4.45
CA ASP A 139 33.57 -69.21 5.67
C ASP A 139 33.06 -68.18 6.70
N PRO A 140 31.89 -68.43 7.32
CA PRO A 140 31.24 -67.47 8.21
C PRO A 140 32.01 -67.35 9.53
N LEU A 141 32.29 -66.11 9.94
CA LEU A 141 32.89 -65.82 11.25
C LEU A 141 31.80 -65.79 12.33
N ASP A 142 32.09 -66.37 13.49
CA ASP A 142 31.17 -66.33 14.64
C ASP A 142 30.87 -64.89 15.09
N THR A 143 31.79 -63.94 14.86
CA THR A 143 31.57 -62.51 15.11
C THR A 143 30.46 -61.92 14.23
N ASP A 144 30.37 -62.33 12.97
CA ASP A 144 29.34 -61.83 12.05
C ASP A 144 27.97 -62.45 12.39
N VAL A 145 27.94 -63.73 12.75
CA VAL A 145 26.69 -64.39 13.22
C VAL A 145 26.19 -63.72 14.50
N ARG A 146 27.09 -63.42 15.44
CA ARG A 146 26.75 -62.73 16.68
C ARG A 146 26.18 -61.34 16.43
N ALA A 147 26.81 -60.54 15.55
CA ALA A 147 26.32 -59.21 15.20
C ALA A 147 24.89 -59.26 14.62
N ILE A 148 24.60 -60.21 13.73
CA ILE A 148 23.25 -60.39 13.16
C ILE A 148 22.23 -60.74 14.25
N LEU A 149 22.58 -61.63 15.19
CA LEU A 149 21.73 -61.96 16.34
C LEU A 149 21.50 -60.75 17.27
N GLU A 150 22.49 -59.88 17.45
CA GLU A 150 22.37 -58.64 18.24
C GLU A 150 21.46 -57.61 17.55
N THR A 151 21.44 -57.55 16.22
CA THR A 151 20.54 -56.70 15.40
C THR A 151 19.12 -57.27 15.32
N MET A 152 18.96 -58.60 15.39
CA MET A 152 17.69 -59.29 15.21
C MET A 152 16.68 -59.04 16.34
N ARG A 153 15.40 -58.91 15.97
CA ARG A 153 14.23 -58.82 16.85
C ARG A 153 13.14 -59.75 16.34
N VAL A 154 12.34 -60.29 17.24
CA VAL A 154 11.11 -61.01 16.90
C VAL A 154 9.97 -60.27 17.60
N THR A 155 8.93 -59.91 16.86
CA THR A 155 7.78 -59.20 17.40
C THR A 155 6.50 -59.91 17.00
N ILE A 156 5.58 -60.06 17.95
CA ILE A 156 4.31 -60.75 17.75
C ILE A 156 3.22 -59.72 17.53
N PHE A 157 2.53 -59.80 16.39
CA PHE A 157 1.41 -58.97 15.99
C PHE A 157 0.21 -59.86 15.64
N ASP A 158 -0.74 -59.95 16.57
CA ASP A 158 -1.99 -60.68 16.43
C ASP A 158 -3.08 -59.73 15.92
N LEU A 159 -3.09 -59.51 14.60
CA LEU A 159 -3.89 -58.47 13.92
C LEU A 159 -5.19 -58.99 13.29
N TYR A 160 -5.46 -60.30 13.34
CA TYR A 160 -6.65 -60.93 12.77
C TYR A 160 -7.71 -61.21 13.85
N ASP A 161 -8.98 -61.34 13.46
CA ASP A 161 -10.09 -61.82 14.31
C ASP A 161 -10.22 -61.17 15.71
N ASP A 162 -10.12 -59.84 15.81
CA ASP A 162 -10.26 -59.09 17.07
C ASP A 162 -9.29 -59.53 18.19
N GLN A 163 -8.10 -59.97 17.79
CA GLN A 163 -7.05 -60.35 18.71
C GLN A 163 -6.35 -59.12 19.34
N ASN A 164 -5.51 -59.38 20.35
CA ASN A 164 -5.00 -58.35 21.26
C ASN A 164 -4.27 -57.19 20.57
N SER A 165 -3.44 -57.45 19.55
CA SER A 165 -2.69 -56.39 18.87
C SER A 165 -3.59 -55.49 18.03
N LEU A 166 -4.69 -56.01 17.46
CA LEU A 166 -5.70 -55.20 16.77
C LEU A 166 -6.42 -54.28 17.77
N ARG A 167 -6.85 -54.81 18.92
CA ARG A 167 -7.50 -54.02 19.97
C ARG A 167 -6.59 -52.92 20.52
N GLU A 168 -5.32 -53.24 20.71
CA GLU A 168 -4.31 -52.27 21.17
C GLU A 168 -4.13 -51.14 20.14
N ALA A 169 -3.97 -51.47 18.85
CA ALA A 169 -3.83 -50.47 17.80
C ALA A 169 -5.07 -49.55 17.70
N GLN A 170 -6.27 -50.11 17.74
CA GLN A 170 -7.52 -49.33 17.74
C GLN A 170 -7.67 -48.51 19.03
N SER A 171 -7.21 -49.02 20.18
CA SER A 171 -7.20 -48.28 21.44
C SER A 171 -6.25 -47.08 21.38
N ILE A 172 -5.08 -47.21 20.75
CA ILE A 172 -4.15 -46.10 20.51
C ILE A 172 -4.79 -45.05 19.61
N LEU A 173 -5.42 -45.46 18.50
CA LEU A 173 -6.16 -44.54 17.62
C LEU A 173 -7.22 -43.77 18.42
N ARG A 174 -8.02 -44.49 19.22
CA ARG A 174 -9.12 -43.94 20.01
C ARG A 174 -8.67 -42.95 21.09
N THR A 175 -7.59 -43.26 21.79
CA THR A 175 -7.16 -42.52 22.98
C THR A 175 -6.12 -41.44 22.68
N THR A 176 -5.35 -41.63 21.62
CA THR A 176 -4.15 -40.84 21.36
C THR A 176 -4.23 -40.09 20.03
N VAL A 177 -4.77 -40.66 18.96
CA VAL A 177 -4.66 -40.04 17.62
C VAL A 177 -5.91 -39.23 17.25
N LEU A 178 -7.08 -39.83 17.43
CA LEU A 178 -8.34 -39.30 16.92
C LEU A 178 -9.01 -38.37 17.92
N GLN A 179 -9.56 -37.25 17.44
CA GLN A 179 -10.44 -36.42 18.24
C GLN A 179 -11.74 -37.18 18.53
N GLU A 180 -12.33 -37.80 17.48
CA GLU A 180 -13.53 -38.63 17.54
C GLU A 180 -13.19 -40.11 17.82
N PRO A 181 -13.44 -40.63 19.05
CA PRO A 181 -13.00 -41.96 19.47
C PRO A 181 -13.67 -43.13 18.71
N ASP A 182 -14.86 -42.88 18.15
CA ASP A 182 -15.71 -43.89 17.53
C ASP A 182 -15.27 -44.23 16.10
N GLU A 183 -14.49 -43.37 15.44
CA GLU A 183 -14.01 -43.57 14.08
C GLU A 183 -12.81 -44.54 13.98
N ALA A 184 -12.24 -44.94 15.12
CA ALA A 184 -11.01 -45.74 15.19
C ALA A 184 -11.01 -47.01 14.33
N ALA A 185 -12.14 -47.71 14.24
CA ALA A 185 -12.25 -48.92 13.42
C ALA A 185 -12.24 -48.59 11.91
N SER A 186 -12.91 -47.50 11.51
CA SER A 186 -12.95 -47.02 10.13
C SER A 186 -11.57 -46.54 9.67
N VAL A 187 -10.92 -45.70 10.49
CA VAL A 187 -9.57 -45.19 10.23
C VAL A 187 -8.56 -46.34 10.13
N TRP A 188 -8.66 -47.35 10.99
CA TRP A 188 -7.81 -48.54 10.90
C TRP A 188 -7.99 -49.28 9.56
N GLY A 189 -9.23 -49.48 9.11
CA GLY A 189 -9.51 -50.07 7.79
C GLY A 189 -8.93 -49.25 6.63
N HIS A 190 -8.97 -47.92 6.74
CA HIS A 190 -8.35 -47.04 5.75
C HIS A 190 -6.82 -47.13 5.76
N MET A 191 -6.20 -47.22 6.94
CA MET A 191 -4.76 -47.41 7.07
C MET A 191 -4.30 -48.73 6.43
N ILE A 192 -5.07 -49.82 6.57
CA ILE A 192 -4.79 -51.09 5.86
C ILE A 192 -4.84 -50.89 4.34
N SER A 193 -5.87 -50.21 3.84
CA SER A 193 -6.02 -49.95 2.41
C SER A 193 -4.87 -49.09 1.87
N LEU A 194 -4.43 -48.11 2.67
CA LEU A 194 -3.33 -47.22 2.35
C LEU A 194 -1.97 -47.97 2.31
N THR A 195 -1.68 -48.81 3.30
CA THR A 195 -0.43 -49.59 3.33
C THR A 195 -0.39 -50.65 2.23
N ALA A 196 -1.55 -51.22 1.83
CA ALA A 196 -1.65 -52.07 0.65
C ALA A 196 -1.28 -51.29 -0.63
N ARG A 197 -1.71 -50.02 -0.75
CA ARG A 197 -1.32 -49.15 -1.88
C ARG A 197 0.18 -48.85 -1.87
N PHE A 198 0.76 -48.57 -0.71
CA PHE A 198 2.21 -48.38 -0.58
C PHE A 198 2.99 -49.60 -1.03
N SER A 199 2.50 -50.80 -0.71
CA SER A 199 3.12 -52.06 -1.15
C SER A 199 3.08 -52.20 -2.67
N ILE A 200 1.92 -51.97 -3.31
CA ILE A 200 1.78 -52.06 -4.78
C ILE A 200 2.68 -51.05 -5.51
N MET A 201 2.80 -49.84 -4.96
CA MET A 201 3.55 -48.74 -5.59
C MET A 201 5.03 -48.70 -5.20
N GLN A 202 5.45 -49.52 -4.22
CA GLN A 202 6.78 -49.48 -3.61
C GLN A 202 7.11 -48.10 -3.01
N THR A 203 6.19 -47.55 -2.23
CA THR A 203 6.30 -46.20 -1.63
C THR A 203 6.12 -46.23 -0.11
N GLY A 204 6.07 -45.04 0.49
CA GLY A 204 5.82 -44.84 1.91
C GLY A 204 5.23 -43.47 2.20
N ALA A 205 5.23 -43.12 3.48
CA ALA A 205 4.84 -41.80 3.94
C ALA A 205 5.59 -41.44 5.23
N ASP A 206 5.82 -40.14 5.41
CA ASP A 206 6.19 -39.55 6.69
C ASP A 206 4.95 -39.15 7.50
N LEU A 207 5.17 -38.71 8.74
CA LEU A 207 4.10 -38.28 9.64
C LEU A 207 3.24 -37.17 9.04
N ARG A 208 3.84 -36.15 8.42
CA ARG A 208 3.13 -34.98 7.87
C ARG A 208 2.25 -35.39 6.68
N TRP A 209 2.75 -36.28 5.83
CA TRP A 209 1.99 -36.84 4.72
C TRP A 209 0.78 -37.62 5.23
N LEU A 210 0.95 -38.45 6.26
CA LEU A 210 -0.15 -39.22 6.86
C LEU A 210 -1.21 -38.32 7.49
N GLN A 211 -0.80 -37.27 8.22
CA GLN A 211 -1.71 -36.28 8.78
C GLN A 211 -2.52 -35.58 7.68
N ASN A 212 -1.85 -35.09 6.64
CA ASN A 212 -2.49 -34.43 5.50
C ASN A 212 -3.47 -35.36 4.77
N HIS A 213 -3.11 -36.62 4.58
CA HIS A 213 -3.97 -37.62 3.95
C HIS A 213 -5.21 -37.93 4.79
N LEU A 214 -5.07 -38.09 6.11
CA LEU A 214 -6.21 -38.28 7.01
C LEU A 214 -7.11 -37.04 7.07
N ASN A 215 -6.54 -35.83 7.06
CA ASN A 215 -7.30 -34.60 6.98
C ASN A 215 -8.07 -34.48 5.65
N SER A 216 -7.48 -34.91 4.53
CA SER A 216 -8.13 -34.86 3.21
C SER A 216 -9.36 -35.76 3.08
N ILE A 217 -9.53 -36.73 4.00
CA ILE A 217 -10.70 -37.60 4.10
C ILE A 217 -11.58 -37.23 5.31
N GLU A 218 -11.42 -36.02 5.83
CA GLU A 218 -12.22 -35.43 6.93
C GLU A 218 -12.08 -36.12 8.30
N VAL A 219 -10.94 -36.77 8.59
CA VAL A 219 -10.67 -37.35 9.92
C VAL A 219 -10.04 -36.30 10.84
N SER A 220 -10.69 -35.98 11.95
CA SER A 220 -10.18 -35.01 12.94
C SER A 220 -9.12 -35.62 13.87
N LEU A 221 -7.92 -35.01 13.87
CA LEU A 221 -6.76 -35.46 14.64
C LEU A 221 -6.53 -34.61 15.89
N ARG A 222 -6.11 -35.25 17.00
CA ARG A 222 -5.58 -34.53 18.17
C ARG A 222 -4.21 -33.94 17.86
N ALA A 223 -3.83 -32.89 18.60
CA ALA A 223 -2.45 -32.39 18.59
C ALA A 223 -1.44 -33.52 18.86
N VAL A 224 -0.29 -33.41 18.19
CA VAL A 224 0.87 -34.28 18.41
C VAL A 224 1.24 -34.23 19.89
N GLN A 225 1.53 -35.39 20.49
CA GLN A 225 1.63 -35.54 21.94
C GLN A 225 2.64 -34.58 22.59
N SER A 226 3.76 -34.28 21.93
CA SER A 226 4.77 -33.33 22.42
C SER A 226 4.27 -31.87 22.46
N TYR A 227 3.33 -31.50 21.59
CA TYR A 227 2.84 -30.12 21.45
C TYR A 227 1.52 -29.87 22.19
N ARG A 228 0.86 -30.90 22.75
CA ARG A 228 -0.46 -30.76 23.41
C ARG A 228 -0.47 -29.74 24.52
N SER A 229 0.53 -29.76 25.40
CA SER A 229 0.59 -28.82 26.52
C SER A 229 0.71 -27.38 26.02
N ASP A 230 1.52 -27.14 24.99
CA ASP A 230 1.67 -25.81 24.39
C ASP A 230 0.41 -25.35 23.66
N VAL A 231 -0.29 -26.26 22.96
CA VAL A 231 -1.59 -25.97 22.33
C VAL A 231 -2.62 -25.58 23.39
N GLU A 232 -2.73 -26.33 24.49
CA GLU A 232 -3.66 -26.02 25.59
C GLU A 232 -3.34 -24.69 26.28
N LYS A 233 -2.05 -24.38 26.48
CA LYS A 233 -1.59 -23.08 26.98
C LYS A 233 -2.01 -21.95 26.04
N LEU A 234 -1.82 -22.14 24.73
CA LEU A 234 -2.18 -21.13 23.72
C LEU A 234 -3.69 -20.94 23.58
N ILE A 235 -4.49 -22.00 23.65
CA ILE A 235 -5.97 -21.88 23.68
C ILE A 235 -6.39 -21.08 24.91
N SER A 236 -5.81 -21.39 26.08
CA SER A 236 -6.13 -20.69 27.33
C SER A 236 -5.70 -19.22 27.29
N TYR A 237 -4.52 -18.93 26.74
CA TYR A 237 -4.03 -17.57 26.53
C TYR A 237 -4.92 -16.80 25.55
N SER A 238 -5.28 -17.43 24.42
CA SER A 238 -6.08 -16.80 23.38
C SER A 238 -7.49 -16.45 23.87
N ARG A 239 -8.14 -17.36 24.61
CA ARG A 239 -9.42 -17.06 25.28
C ARG A 239 -9.29 -15.85 26.19
N LYS A 240 -8.25 -15.83 27.04
CA LYS A 240 -7.99 -14.70 27.92
C LYS A 240 -7.84 -13.40 27.13
N THR A 241 -7.05 -13.40 26.06
CA THR A 241 -6.87 -12.23 25.20
C THR A 241 -8.19 -11.76 24.60
N ILE A 242 -9.04 -12.66 24.12
CA ILE A 242 -10.35 -12.31 23.55
C ILE A 242 -11.32 -11.82 24.63
N ASP A 243 -11.32 -12.42 25.81
CA ASP A 243 -12.12 -11.96 26.95
C ASP A 243 -11.74 -10.52 27.35
N ASP A 244 -10.44 -10.20 27.38
CA ASP A 244 -9.93 -8.84 27.61
C ASP A 244 -10.44 -7.84 26.54
N LEU A 245 -10.64 -8.30 25.30
CA LEU A 245 -11.17 -7.48 24.20
C LEU A 245 -12.71 -7.31 24.24
N SER A 246 -13.44 -8.14 25.00
CA SER A 246 -14.91 -8.08 25.09
C SER A 246 -15.42 -6.69 25.48
N GLY A 247 -14.65 -5.98 26.31
CA GLY A 247 -14.92 -4.62 26.73
C GLY A 247 -15.07 -3.65 25.56
N PHE A 248 -14.38 -3.84 24.43
CA PHE A 248 -14.48 -2.95 23.27
C PHE A 248 -15.74 -3.17 22.42
N SER A 249 -16.41 -4.32 22.56
CA SER A 249 -17.68 -4.62 21.88
C SER A 249 -18.91 -4.07 22.61
N THR A 250 -18.74 -3.67 23.88
CA THR A 250 -19.85 -3.25 24.76
C THR A 250 -19.86 -1.75 25.06
N ILE A 251 -21.07 -1.21 25.18
CA ILE A 251 -21.36 0.16 25.56
C ILE A 251 -22.06 0.14 26.93
N PRO A 252 -21.70 1.00 27.89
CA PRO A 252 -22.39 1.09 29.17
C PRO A 252 -23.81 1.60 28.97
N GLY A 253 -24.80 0.83 29.43
CA GLY A 253 -26.21 1.20 29.47
C GLY A 253 -26.67 1.61 30.87
N ASN A 254 -27.96 1.93 30.97
CA ASN A 254 -28.57 2.41 32.21
C ASN A 254 -28.41 1.39 33.35
N GLN A 255 -28.10 1.89 34.54
CA GLN A 255 -27.87 1.09 35.75
C GLN A 255 -26.76 0.02 35.61
N GLY A 256 -25.86 0.17 34.63
CA GLY A 256 -24.69 -0.70 34.45
C GLY A 256 -24.91 -1.90 33.52
N ALA A 257 -26.04 -1.99 32.82
CA ALA A 257 -26.26 -3.03 31.81
C ALA A 257 -25.29 -2.86 30.62
N ALA A 258 -24.69 -3.94 30.12
CA ALA A 258 -23.85 -3.87 28.91
C ALA A 258 -24.72 -3.94 27.65
N LEU A 259 -24.57 -2.98 26.75
CA LEU A 259 -25.25 -2.91 25.45
C LEU A 259 -24.31 -3.38 24.35
N THR A 260 -24.79 -4.20 23.41
CA THR A 260 -24.01 -4.67 22.24
C THR A 260 -24.74 -4.27 20.96
N LEU A 261 -24.04 -3.61 20.04
CA LEU A 261 -24.59 -3.25 18.72
C LEU A 261 -24.18 -4.29 17.69
N ARG A 262 -25.13 -4.77 16.89
CA ARG A 262 -24.81 -5.68 15.78
C ARG A 262 -24.24 -4.87 14.63
N ARG A 263 -23.00 -5.17 14.25
CA ARG A 263 -22.28 -4.45 13.19
C ARG A 263 -22.15 -5.28 11.92
N ARG A 264 -22.54 -4.70 10.78
CA ARG A 264 -22.34 -5.34 9.46
C ARG A 264 -20.84 -5.54 9.19
N ALA A 265 -20.01 -4.61 9.65
CA ALA A 265 -18.55 -4.69 9.48
C ALA A 265 -17.95 -5.97 10.07
N SER A 266 -18.47 -6.48 11.20
CA SER A 266 -17.98 -7.71 11.83
C SER A 266 -18.33 -8.94 10.98
N ASP A 267 -19.57 -9.00 10.45
CA ASP A 267 -20.00 -10.08 9.56
C ASP A 267 -19.18 -10.12 8.26
N GLU A 268 -18.93 -8.95 7.66
CA GLU A 268 -18.15 -8.83 6.43
C GLU A 268 -16.67 -9.13 6.65
N LEU A 269 -16.10 -8.76 7.81
CA LEU A 269 -14.73 -9.14 8.17
C LEU A 269 -14.59 -10.66 8.28
N ASN A 270 -15.57 -11.33 8.90
CA ASN A 270 -15.57 -12.80 9.02
C ASN A 270 -15.59 -13.46 7.63
N ARG A 271 -16.42 -12.96 6.70
CA ARG A 271 -16.42 -13.43 5.30
C ARG A 271 -15.07 -13.16 4.60
N ALA A 272 -14.53 -11.96 4.77
CA ALA A 272 -13.25 -11.59 4.17
C ALA A 272 -12.08 -12.42 4.71
N LEU A 273 -12.15 -12.92 5.95
CA LEU A 273 -11.14 -13.79 6.54
C LEU A 273 -11.20 -15.23 6.03
N ALA A 274 -12.41 -15.72 5.69
CA ALA A 274 -12.58 -17.04 5.08
C ALA A 274 -11.85 -17.16 3.73
N ASP A 275 -11.73 -16.06 2.99
CA ASP A 275 -11.00 -16.01 1.71
C ASP A 275 -9.47 -15.93 1.90
N GLY A 276 -8.97 -15.78 3.13
CA GLY A 276 -7.53 -15.73 3.47
C GLY A 276 -7.08 -14.57 4.36
N SER A 277 -5.75 -14.47 4.56
CA SER A 277 -5.13 -13.48 5.47
C SER A 277 -5.40 -12.02 5.07
N ILE A 278 -5.66 -11.14 6.04
CA ILE A 278 -6.05 -9.74 5.83
C ILE A 278 -5.50 -8.77 6.88
N ILE A 279 -5.24 -7.53 6.46
CA ILE A 279 -4.95 -6.41 7.39
C ILE A 279 -6.25 -5.71 7.75
N VAL A 280 -6.55 -5.56 9.05
CA VAL A 280 -7.69 -4.79 9.55
C VAL A 280 -7.23 -3.37 9.89
N THR A 281 -7.72 -2.38 9.18
CA THR A 281 -7.37 -0.97 9.39
C THR A 281 -8.61 -0.09 9.56
N GLY A 282 -8.43 1.19 9.83
CA GLY A 282 -9.52 2.14 10.06
C GLY A 282 -9.15 3.19 11.10
N ASP A 283 -10.04 4.17 11.26
CA ASP A 283 -9.79 5.34 12.10
C ASP A 283 -9.64 4.97 13.59
N PRO A 284 -8.96 5.81 14.39
CA PRO A 284 -8.87 5.61 15.83
C PRO A 284 -10.27 5.53 16.47
N GLY A 285 -10.51 4.47 17.26
CA GLY A 285 -11.80 4.27 17.92
C GLY A 285 -12.93 3.73 17.03
N ALA A 286 -12.69 3.44 15.74
CA ALA A 286 -13.68 2.86 14.81
C ALA A 286 -14.14 1.42 15.19
N GLY A 287 -13.48 0.78 16.17
CA GLY A 287 -13.86 -0.55 16.67
C GLY A 287 -13.12 -1.72 16.01
N LYS A 288 -11.83 -1.56 15.66
CA LYS A 288 -10.99 -2.65 15.11
C LYS A 288 -10.91 -3.85 16.07
N SER A 289 -10.52 -3.61 17.32
CA SER A 289 -10.43 -4.64 18.36
C SER A 289 -11.79 -5.29 18.64
N ALA A 290 -12.89 -4.53 18.55
CA ALA A 290 -14.24 -5.08 18.65
C ALA A 290 -14.58 -6.01 17.47
N CYS A 291 -14.21 -5.68 16.24
CA CYS A 291 -14.41 -6.58 15.10
C CYS A 291 -13.55 -7.85 15.22
N ILE A 292 -12.31 -7.76 15.70
CA ILE A 292 -11.45 -8.93 15.99
C ILE A 292 -12.09 -9.82 17.07
N TYR A 293 -12.62 -9.22 18.15
CA TYR A 293 -13.36 -9.93 19.19
C TYR A 293 -14.58 -10.67 18.62
N GLU A 294 -15.43 -10.00 17.84
CA GLU A 294 -16.63 -10.61 17.24
C GLU A 294 -16.29 -11.77 16.30
N VAL A 295 -15.21 -11.66 15.53
CA VAL A 295 -14.70 -12.76 14.70
C VAL A 295 -14.27 -13.93 15.58
N ALA A 296 -13.46 -13.68 16.61
CA ALA A 296 -12.98 -14.75 17.49
C ALA A 296 -14.12 -15.43 18.26
N ASN A 297 -15.12 -14.67 18.70
CA ASN A 297 -16.29 -15.18 19.42
C ASN A 297 -17.25 -16.00 18.52
N ALA A 298 -17.13 -15.87 17.20
CA ALA A 298 -17.84 -16.70 16.23
C ALA A 298 -17.11 -18.03 15.89
N LEU A 299 -15.86 -18.19 16.35
CA LEU A 299 -15.04 -19.37 16.14
C LEU A 299 -15.06 -20.30 17.36
N GLU A 300 -14.83 -21.60 17.15
CA GLU A 300 -14.68 -22.54 18.26
C GLU A 300 -13.29 -22.40 18.91
N ASP A 301 -13.22 -22.77 20.19
CA ASP A 301 -11.95 -22.80 20.91
C ASP A 301 -10.98 -23.81 20.28
N GLY A 302 -9.79 -23.33 19.93
CA GLY A 302 -8.81 -24.12 19.17
C GLY A 302 -8.81 -23.84 17.68
N GLU A 303 -9.71 -23.00 17.16
CA GLU A 303 -9.67 -22.52 15.78
C GLU A 303 -8.90 -21.20 15.63
N PHE A 304 -8.37 -20.63 16.72
CA PHE A 304 -7.56 -19.43 16.65
C PHE A 304 -6.48 -19.36 17.74
N VAL A 305 -5.44 -18.59 17.43
CA VAL A 305 -4.47 -18.06 18.39
C VAL A 305 -4.58 -16.55 18.36
N ALA A 306 -4.87 -15.94 19.51
CA ALA A 306 -5.03 -14.50 19.64
C ALA A 306 -3.87 -13.90 20.44
N LEU A 307 -3.29 -12.83 19.91
CA LEU A 307 -2.21 -12.05 20.53
C LEU A 307 -2.61 -10.57 20.55
N SER A 308 -2.52 -9.94 21.71
CA SER A 308 -2.66 -8.48 21.84
C SER A 308 -1.29 -7.84 21.93
N ALA A 309 -0.96 -6.99 20.96
CA ALA A 309 0.40 -6.44 20.86
C ALA A 309 0.76 -5.46 21.99
N ASP A 310 -0.23 -4.89 22.68
CA ASP A 310 -0.05 -4.02 23.85
C ASP A 310 0.22 -4.77 25.17
N ALA A 311 -0.09 -6.07 25.21
CA ALA A 311 0.14 -6.94 26.37
C ALA A 311 1.51 -7.64 26.34
N LEU A 312 2.22 -7.58 25.20
CA LEU A 312 3.48 -8.29 24.98
C LEU A 312 4.70 -7.38 25.15
N ASN A 313 5.72 -7.88 25.83
CA ASN A 313 7.01 -7.17 26.00
C ASN A 313 8.18 -7.85 25.28
N SER A 314 7.95 -8.96 24.58
CA SER A 314 8.96 -9.78 23.93
C SER A 314 9.62 -9.13 22.72
N GLY A 315 10.95 -9.03 22.72
CA GLY A 315 11.75 -8.46 21.62
C GLY A 315 12.17 -9.46 20.53
N SER A 316 11.88 -10.75 20.71
CA SER A 316 12.20 -11.83 19.76
C SER A 316 11.20 -12.98 19.87
N LEU A 317 11.19 -13.89 18.87
CA LEU A 317 10.37 -15.10 18.90
C LEU A 317 10.72 -16.02 20.08
N GLY A 318 11.99 -16.06 20.49
CA GLY A 318 12.43 -16.82 21.66
C GLY A 318 11.96 -16.22 22.99
N ASP A 319 11.88 -14.90 23.08
CA ASP A 319 11.29 -14.23 24.24
C ASP A 319 9.79 -14.48 24.32
N LEU A 320 9.10 -14.45 23.16
CA LEU A 320 7.68 -14.74 23.05
C LEU A 320 7.36 -16.14 23.56
N ARG A 321 8.20 -17.13 23.25
CA ARG A 321 8.10 -18.49 23.80
C ARG A 321 8.11 -18.47 25.34
N ASN A 322 9.03 -17.75 25.94
CA ASN A 322 9.16 -17.68 27.40
C ASN A 322 8.01 -16.91 28.04
N GLU A 323 7.56 -15.81 27.42
CA GLU A 323 6.43 -15.00 27.89
C GLU A 323 5.11 -15.79 27.84
N LEU A 324 4.91 -16.61 26.81
CA LEU A 324 3.76 -17.50 26.66
C LEU A 324 3.93 -18.84 27.42
N ALA A 325 5.04 -19.03 28.14
CA ALA A 325 5.39 -20.23 28.89
C ALA A 325 5.35 -21.54 28.05
N LEU A 326 5.75 -21.46 26.78
CA LEU A 326 5.75 -22.60 25.86
C LEU A 326 7.05 -23.40 25.98
N ASP A 327 6.94 -24.72 25.81
CA ASP A 327 8.09 -25.62 25.78
C ASP A 327 8.77 -25.62 24.40
N HIS A 328 8.01 -25.34 23.34
CA HIS A 328 8.47 -25.23 21.96
C HIS A 328 8.26 -23.82 21.39
N ASP A 329 9.02 -23.47 20.34
CA ASP A 329 8.85 -22.19 19.66
C ASP A 329 7.45 -22.08 19.03
N LEU A 330 6.83 -20.89 19.11
CA LEU A 330 5.42 -20.69 18.72
C LEU A 330 5.12 -21.17 17.30
N LEU A 331 6.01 -20.91 16.33
CA LEU A 331 5.84 -21.39 14.96
C LEU A 331 5.76 -22.92 14.88
N GLN A 332 6.54 -23.65 15.68
CA GLN A 332 6.51 -25.11 15.71
C GLN A 332 5.18 -25.62 16.28
N VAL A 333 4.63 -24.93 17.27
CA VAL A 333 3.32 -25.27 17.86
C VAL A 333 2.21 -25.02 16.83
N ILE A 334 2.24 -23.87 16.14
CA ILE A 334 1.31 -23.50 15.04
C ILE A 334 1.37 -24.53 13.90
N GLN A 335 2.56 -24.99 13.51
CA GLN A 335 2.74 -26.01 12.48
C GLN A 335 2.22 -27.39 12.87
N ASN A 336 2.16 -27.71 14.17
CA ASN A 336 1.68 -28.98 14.70
C ASN A 336 0.30 -28.84 15.38
N TRP A 337 -0.42 -27.77 15.07
CA TRP A 337 -1.72 -27.45 15.64
C TRP A 337 -2.79 -28.49 15.22
N PRO A 338 -3.78 -28.81 16.08
CA PRO A 338 -4.89 -29.67 15.71
C PRO A 338 -5.61 -29.15 14.47
N SER A 339 -5.97 -30.04 13.56
CA SER A 339 -6.61 -29.67 12.30
C SER A 339 -8.10 -29.41 12.51
N SER A 340 -8.61 -28.24 12.10
CA SER A 340 -10.05 -27.94 12.01
C SER A 340 -10.52 -27.91 10.55
N LYS A 341 -11.84 -27.97 10.31
CA LYS A 341 -12.44 -28.01 8.96
C LYS A 341 -12.17 -26.75 8.12
N THR A 342 -11.94 -25.60 8.75
CA THR A 342 -11.77 -24.29 8.08
C THR A 342 -10.37 -23.71 8.18
N GLY A 343 -9.42 -24.43 8.80
CA GLY A 343 -8.08 -23.92 9.08
C GLY A 343 -8.09 -22.89 10.22
N PRO A 344 -7.06 -22.89 11.10
CA PRO A 344 -7.01 -21.97 12.24
C PRO A 344 -6.54 -20.55 11.87
N TYR A 345 -6.87 -19.58 12.74
CA TYR A 345 -6.54 -18.17 12.56
C TYR A 345 -5.47 -17.68 13.53
N LEU A 346 -4.52 -16.88 13.06
CA LEU A 346 -3.66 -16.06 13.90
C LEU A 346 -4.23 -14.63 13.94
N LEU A 347 -4.76 -14.23 15.09
CA LEU A 347 -5.35 -12.92 15.31
C LEU A 347 -4.37 -12.05 16.09
N VAL A 348 -3.87 -10.98 15.49
CA VAL A 348 -2.97 -10.01 16.14
C VAL A 348 -3.68 -8.68 16.25
N ASP A 349 -4.07 -8.29 17.47
CA ASP A 349 -4.71 -7.00 17.71
C ASP A 349 -3.70 -5.89 18.01
N ALA A 350 -4.01 -4.70 17.50
CA ALA A 350 -3.34 -3.43 17.75
C ALA A 350 -1.82 -3.47 17.53
N LEU A 351 -1.36 -3.92 16.36
CA LEU A 351 0.08 -4.00 16.04
C LEU A 351 0.81 -2.65 16.22
N ASP A 352 0.11 -1.52 16.03
CA ASP A 352 0.63 -0.17 16.31
C ASP A 352 0.86 0.12 17.80
N ALA A 353 0.23 -0.63 18.70
CA ALA A 353 0.41 -0.52 20.14
C ALA A 353 1.60 -1.33 20.66
N ALA A 354 2.31 -2.09 19.81
CA ALA A 354 3.56 -2.76 20.17
C ALA A 354 4.63 -1.70 20.53
N ARG A 355 4.85 -1.49 21.83
CA ARG A 355 5.76 -0.44 22.31
C ARG A 355 7.21 -0.91 22.31
N GLY A 356 7.90 -0.65 21.20
CA GLY A 356 9.33 -0.90 21.03
C GLY A 356 9.64 -1.59 19.71
N ASP A 357 10.68 -1.10 19.01
CA ASP A 357 11.04 -1.57 17.67
C ASP A 357 11.29 -3.09 17.60
N GLN A 358 11.72 -3.70 18.71
CA GLN A 358 11.98 -5.13 18.79
C GLN A 358 10.69 -5.96 18.89
N THR A 359 9.70 -5.54 19.68
CA THR A 359 8.42 -6.25 19.82
C THR A 359 7.62 -6.23 18.53
N GLN A 360 7.52 -5.05 17.90
CA GLN A 360 6.84 -4.95 16.61
C GLN A 360 7.54 -5.80 15.54
N LYS A 361 8.87 -5.84 15.54
CA LYS A 361 9.64 -6.70 14.64
C LYS A 361 9.38 -8.18 14.91
N ALA A 362 9.35 -8.62 16.16
CA ALA A 362 9.07 -10.02 16.51
C ALA A 362 7.68 -10.46 16.02
N LEU A 363 6.65 -9.62 16.18
CA LEU A 363 5.31 -9.89 15.65
C LEU A 363 5.27 -9.90 14.11
N LEU A 364 5.99 -8.98 13.45
CA LEU A 364 6.11 -8.99 11.98
C LEU A 364 6.83 -10.24 11.46
N ASP A 365 7.87 -10.69 12.16
CA ASP A 365 8.59 -11.93 11.85
C ASP A 365 7.67 -13.15 12.05
N LEU A 366 6.89 -13.20 13.14
CA LEU A 366 5.86 -14.24 13.36
C LEU A 366 4.81 -14.28 12.24
N ILE A 367 4.27 -13.12 11.85
CA ILE A 367 3.29 -13.02 10.76
C ILE A 367 3.89 -13.53 9.46
N ARG A 368 5.13 -13.12 9.13
CA ARG A 368 5.85 -13.57 7.93
C ARG A 368 6.05 -15.09 7.94
N GLU A 369 6.52 -15.63 9.05
CA GLU A 369 6.82 -17.06 9.18
C GLU A 369 5.57 -17.92 9.17
N THR A 370 4.49 -17.48 9.83
CA THR A 370 3.19 -18.17 9.81
C THR A 370 2.66 -18.25 8.38
N ARG A 371 2.59 -17.12 7.66
CA ARG A 371 2.12 -17.12 6.26
C ARG A 371 2.98 -17.94 5.31
N LYS A 372 4.28 -18.10 5.61
CA LYS A 372 5.22 -18.80 4.75
C LYS A 372 5.30 -20.30 5.04
N TYR A 373 5.16 -20.71 6.29
CA TYR A 373 5.48 -22.07 6.73
C TYR A 373 4.35 -22.80 7.45
N ALA A 374 3.24 -22.14 7.76
CA ALA A 374 2.05 -22.75 8.36
C ALA A 374 0.90 -22.81 7.33
N ASP A 375 0.93 -23.84 6.49
CA ASP A 375 -0.09 -24.06 5.46
C ASP A 375 -1.49 -24.17 6.10
N GLY A 376 -2.47 -23.47 5.55
CA GLY A 376 -3.86 -23.48 6.04
C GLY A 376 -4.15 -22.51 7.18
N TRP A 377 -3.16 -21.76 7.68
CA TRP A 377 -3.39 -20.69 8.66
C TRP A 377 -3.72 -19.36 7.98
N ASN A 378 -4.74 -18.69 8.50
CA ASN A 378 -5.10 -17.34 8.07
C ASN A 378 -4.71 -16.31 9.11
N VAL A 379 -4.06 -15.22 8.70
CA VAL A 379 -3.63 -14.14 9.61
C VAL A 379 -4.55 -12.93 9.50
N ALA A 380 -5.09 -12.48 10.63
CA ALA A 380 -5.76 -11.19 10.76
C ALA A 380 -4.87 -10.28 11.62
N VAL A 381 -4.49 -9.12 11.11
CA VAL A 381 -3.67 -8.16 11.87
C VAL A 381 -4.31 -6.80 11.89
N SER A 382 -4.63 -6.29 13.09
CA SER A 382 -5.24 -4.98 13.26
C SER A 382 -4.17 -3.89 13.44
N VAL A 383 -4.27 -2.80 12.68
CA VAL A 383 -3.30 -1.69 12.71
C VAL A 383 -3.96 -0.37 12.34
N ARG A 384 -3.56 0.73 12.98
CA ARG A 384 -3.97 2.09 12.60
C ARG A 384 -3.62 2.42 11.15
N ARG A 385 -4.50 3.16 10.49
CA ARG A 385 -4.35 3.60 9.09
C ARG A 385 -3.05 4.38 8.86
N PHE A 386 -2.70 5.27 9.79
CA PHE A 386 -1.46 6.04 9.70
C PHE A 386 -0.23 5.11 9.75
N ASP A 387 -0.17 4.19 10.71
CA ASP A 387 0.95 3.27 10.87
C ASP A 387 1.09 2.30 9.68
N LEU A 388 -0.03 1.86 9.11
CA LEU A 388 -0.03 1.07 7.88
C LEU A 388 0.63 1.81 6.70
N ARG A 389 0.38 3.11 6.54
CA ARG A 389 0.93 3.94 5.44
C ARG A 389 2.46 3.90 5.37
N TYR A 390 3.13 3.79 6.50
CA TYR A 390 4.60 3.82 6.57
C TYR A 390 5.23 2.45 6.88
N ASN A 391 4.44 1.41 7.16
CA ASN A 391 4.94 0.07 7.41
C ASN A 391 5.00 -0.76 6.11
N PHE A 392 5.96 -0.45 5.24
CA PHE A 392 6.15 -1.15 3.97
C PHE A 392 6.41 -2.65 4.13
N THR A 393 7.05 -3.06 5.23
CA THR A 393 7.24 -4.49 5.54
C THR A 393 5.90 -5.19 5.69
N LEU A 394 4.98 -4.62 6.48
CA LEU A 394 3.63 -5.17 6.63
C LEU A 394 2.87 -5.15 5.29
N GLN A 395 2.95 -4.06 4.52
CA GLN A 395 2.30 -3.98 3.21
C GLN A 395 2.74 -5.12 2.28
N SER A 396 4.05 -5.37 2.16
CA SER A 396 4.59 -6.45 1.32
C SER A 396 4.18 -7.86 1.76
N LEU A 397 3.75 -8.04 3.01
CA LEU A 397 3.24 -9.31 3.49
C LEU A 397 1.78 -9.54 3.05
N PHE A 398 1.08 -8.56 2.47
CA PHE A 398 -0.33 -8.70 2.11
C PHE A 398 -0.62 -8.18 0.70
N ASP A 399 0.36 -8.21 -0.20
CA ASP A 399 0.15 -7.85 -1.62
C ASP A 399 -1.00 -8.67 -2.24
N ILE A 400 -1.78 -8.03 -3.12
CA ILE A 400 -2.88 -8.69 -3.85
C ILE A 400 -2.48 -9.06 -5.27
N ASP A 401 -2.94 -10.23 -5.71
CA ASP A 401 -2.94 -10.63 -7.12
C ASP A 401 -4.25 -10.20 -7.81
N GLU A 402 -4.24 -10.11 -9.16
CA GLU A 402 -5.37 -9.68 -9.99
C GLU A 402 -6.67 -10.50 -9.77
N THR A 403 -6.57 -11.70 -9.19
CA THR A 403 -7.71 -12.62 -8.94
C THR A 403 -8.36 -12.46 -7.57
N THR A 404 -7.90 -11.54 -6.72
CA THR A 404 -8.43 -11.38 -5.35
C THR A 404 -9.76 -10.63 -5.35
N THR A 405 -10.83 -11.24 -4.82
CA THR A 405 -12.16 -10.62 -4.70
C THR A 405 -12.09 -9.33 -3.87
N ARG A 406 -12.57 -8.20 -4.45
CA ARG A 406 -12.61 -6.90 -3.78
C ARG A 406 -14.04 -6.62 -3.32
N VAL A 407 -14.20 -6.17 -2.08
CA VAL A 407 -15.47 -5.62 -1.57
C VAL A 407 -15.28 -4.11 -1.48
N ASP A 408 -15.78 -3.37 -2.45
CA ASP A 408 -15.47 -1.94 -2.64
C ASP A 408 -15.79 -1.06 -1.42
N GLU A 409 -16.81 -1.41 -0.62
CA GLU A 409 -17.29 -0.61 0.52
C GLU A 409 -16.34 -0.62 1.74
N PHE A 410 -15.51 -1.65 1.89
CA PHE A 410 -14.58 -1.81 3.02
C PHE A 410 -13.12 -1.65 2.61
N GLN A 411 -12.86 -1.03 1.45
CA GLN A 411 -11.52 -0.75 0.97
C GLN A 411 -11.23 0.76 0.95
N SER A 412 -9.97 1.09 1.18
CA SER A 412 -9.43 2.42 0.98
C SER A 412 -8.66 2.46 -0.33
N GLY A 413 -8.95 3.44 -1.20
CA GLY A 413 -8.18 3.65 -2.43
C GLY A 413 -6.68 3.86 -2.19
N GLU A 414 -6.30 4.28 -0.99
CA GLU A 414 -4.92 4.44 -0.53
C GLU A 414 -4.11 3.12 -0.51
N PHE A 415 -4.77 2.01 -0.21
CA PHE A 415 -4.14 0.70 -0.01
C PHE A 415 -4.57 -0.31 -1.08
N SER A 416 -4.85 0.19 -2.29
CA SER A 416 -5.36 -0.59 -3.41
C SER A 416 -4.46 -1.73 -3.89
N ASN A 417 -3.19 -1.76 -3.47
CA ASN A 417 -2.21 -2.80 -3.82
C ASN A 417 -2.05 -3.90 -2.75
N ILE A 418 -2.79 -3.82 -1.63
CA ILE A 418 -2.71 -4.80 -0.54
C ILE A 418 -4.09 -5.25 -0.06
N ARG A 419 -4.15 -6.45 0.51
CA ARG A 419 -5.37 -7.05 1.03
C ARG A 419 -5.66 -6.50 2.42
N HIS A 420 -6.67 -5.64 2.50
CA HIS A 420 -7.03 -4.96 3.74
C HIS A 420 -8.55 -4.84 3.88
N PHE A 421 -9.00 -4.63 5.12
CA PHE A 421 -10.37 -4.34 5.51
C PHE A 421 -10.39 -3.05 6.34
N CYS A 422 -10.99 -2.01 5.81
CA CYS A 422 -11.16 -0.73 6.49
C CYS A 422 -12.45 -0.75 7.32
N VAL A 423 -12.34 -0.86 8.64
CA VAL A 423 -13.47 -0.83 9.57
C VAL A 423 -14.09 0.56 9.54
N PRO A 424 -15.36 0.71 9.09
CA PRO A 424 -16.00 2.01 8.98
C PRO A 424 -16.49 2.52 10.35
N ILE A 425 -16.88 3.78 10.39
CA ILE A 425 -17.72 4.33 11.46
C ILE A 425 -19.12 3.70 11.45
N LEU A 426 -19.90 3.91 12.51
CA LEU A 426 -21.27 3.41 12.62
C LEU A 426 -22.19 4.07 11.57
N THR A 427 -22.98 3.23 10.93
CA THR A 427 -24.07 3.63 10.05
C THR A 427 -25.27 4.11 10.86
N ASP A 428 -26.20 4.84 10.22
CA ASP A 428 -27.44 5.25 10.90
C ASP A 428 -28.26 4.04 11.36
N ALA A 429 -28.34 2.99 10.53
CA ALA A 429 -29.03 1.75 10.88
C ALA A 429 -28.40 1.02 12.09
N GLU A 430 -27.10 1.16 12.31
CA GLU A 430 -26.43 0.62 13.50
C GLU A 430 -26.72 1.47 14.74
N LEU A 431 -26.77 2.80 14.61
CA LEU A 431 -27.13 3.72 15.70
C LEU A 431 -28.61 3.61 16.09
N ASP A 432 -29.51 3.40 15.13
CA ASP A 432 -30.95 3.28 15.37
C ASP A 432 -31.31 2.07 16.24
N GLN A 433 -30.44 1.05 16.32
CA GLN A 433 -30.59 -0.06 17.28
C GLN A 433 -30.66 0.43 18.74
N LEU A 434 -30.08 1.59 19.04
CA LEU A 434 -30.13 2.21 20.37
C LEU A 434 -31.55 2.58 20.78
N GLU A 435 -32.48 2.85 19.86
CA GLU A 435 -33.86 3.19 20.21
C GLU A 435 -34.51 2.07 21.04
N ALA A 436 -34.24 0.82 20.68
CA ALA A 436 -34.71 -0.36 21.40
C ALA A 436 -33.84 -0.72 22.61
N LEU A 437 -32.53 -0.54 22.52
CA LEU A 437 -31.57 -0.96 23.55
C LEU A 437 -31.44 0.04 24.72
N SER A 438 -31.43 1.34 24.43
CA SER A 438 -31.33 2.42 25.39
C SER A 438 -31.95 3.72 24.83
N PRO A 439 -33.26 3.96 25.03
CA PRO A 439 -33.96 5.12 24.50
C PRO A 439 -33.34 6.46 24.91
N GLU A 440 -32.77 6.54 26.13
CA GLU A 440 -32.11 7.75 26.64
C GLU A 440 -30.80 8.05 25.89
N LEU A 441 -29.98 7.04 25.64
CA LEU A 441 -28.76 7.20 24.84
C LEU A 441 -29.08 7.51 23.39
N HIS A 442 -30.11 6.87 22.82
CA HIS A 442 -30.61 7.20 21.49
C HIS A 442 -31.05 8.67 21.40
N ALA A 443 -31.81 9.16 22.39
CA ALA A 443 -32.23 10.55 22.44
C ALA A 443 -31.05 11.53 22.56
N ALA A 444 -30.01 11.19 23.33
CA ALA A 444 -28.80 12.01 23.41
C ALA A 444 -27.98 12.00 22.10
N ALA A 445 -27.87 10.84 21.44
CA ALA A 445 -27.13 10.68 20.19
C ALA A 445 -27.83 11.38 19.01
N THR A 446 -29.17 11.30 18.94
CA THR A 446 -29.98 11.83 17.83
C THR A 446 -30.55 13.22 18.08
N GLY A 447 -30.71 13.63 19.34
CA GLY A 447 -31.20 14.96 19.73
C GLY A 447 -30.11 16.04 19.77
N GLY A 448 -28.84 15.65 19.67
CA GLY A 448 -27.70 16.56 19.66
C GLY A 448 -27.52 17.34 18.36
N THR A 449 -26.49 18.20 18.32
CA THR A 449 -26.10 18.92 17.09
C THR A 449 -25.65 17.95 16.00
N GLU A 450 -25.70 18.35 14.72
CA GLU A 450 -25.21 17.52 13.59
C GLU A 450 -23.74 17.09 13.76
N LYS A 451 -22.93 17.93 14.41
CA LYS A 451 -21.54 17.59 14.74
C LYS A 451 -21.47 16.49 15.81
N LEU A 452 -22.28 16.55 16.86
CA LEU A 452 -22.35 15.47 17.86
C LEU A 452 -22.84 14.17 17.25
N LYS A 453 -23.88 14.20 16.40
CA LYS A 453 -24.37 13.04 15.64
C LYS A 453 -23.26 12.38 14.82
N THR A 454 -22.43 13.20 14.16
CA THR A 454 -21.29 12.71 13.39
C THR A 454 -20.22 12.11 14.31
N LEU A 455 -19.93 12.73 15.45
CA LEU A 455 -18.92 12.24 16.39
C LEU A 455 -19.27 10.88 16.99
N VAL A 456 -20.54 10.66 17.36
CA VAL A 456 -21.00 9.42 18.00
C VAL A 456 -21.09 8.25 17.02
N ARG A 457 -20.94 8.48 15.72
CA ARG A 457 -20.71 7.37 14.77
C ARG A 457 -19.39 6.66 15.05
N ILE A 458 -18.44 7.27 15.74
CA ILE A 458 -17.24 6.57 16.22
C ILE A 458 -17.61 5.80 17.50
N PRO A 459 -17.52 4.45 17.53
CA PRO A 459 -17.94 3.64 18.68
C PRO A 459 -17.36 4.09 20.03
N PHE A 460 -16.08 4.49 20.05
CA PHE A 460 -15.46 5.02 21.26
C PHE A 460 -16.15 6.30 21.78
N ASN A 461 -16.50 7.23 20.89
CA ASN A 461 -17.20 8.46 21.28
C ASN A 461 -18.62 8.17 21.76
N LEU A 462 -19.32 7.22 21.12
CA LEU A 462 -20.63 6.76 21.59
C LEU A 462 -20.55 6.20 23.02
N ARG A 463 -19.49 5.42 23.32
CA ARG A 463 -19.23 4.94 24.68
C ARG A 463 -19.02 6.08 25.68
N LEU A 464 -18.23 7.10 25.34
CA LEU A 464 -18.05 8.27 26.20
C LEU A 464 -19.37 9.00 26.45
N LEU A 465 -20.20 9.15 25.42
CA LEU A 465 -21.53 9.74 25.57
C LEU A 465 -22.42 8.88 26.48
N ALA A 466 -22.40 7.56 26.31
CA ALA A 466 -23.15 6.62 27.14
C ALA A 466 -22.73 6.68 28.62
N ASP A 467 -21.44 6.84 28.89
CA ASP A 467 -20.90 7.05 30.24
C ASP A 467 -21.37 8.37 30.86
N LEU A 468 -21.54 9.43 30.07
CA LEU A 468 -22.08 10.72 30.51
C LEU A 468 -23.59 10.66 30.76
N VAL A 469 -24.35 10.02 29.88
CA VAL A 469 -25.80 9.78 30.05
C VAL A 469 -26.04 8.95 31.31
N SER A 470 -25.27 7.88 31.52
CA SER A 470 -25.34 7.04 32.72
C SER A 470 -25.02 7.80 34.02
N ALA A 471 -24.20 8.85 33.94
CA ALA A 471 -23.88 9.74 35.06
C ALA A 471 -24.94 10.84 35.28
N ASN A 472 -26.07 10.81 34.55
CA ASN A 472 -27.15 11.81 34.59
C ASN A 472 -26.67 13.24 34.28
N VAL A 473 -25.72 13.39 33.35
CA VAL A 473 -25.30 14.70 32.87
C VAL A 473 -26.46 15.38 32.13
N ASN A 474 -26.73 16.65 32.46
CA ASN A 474 -27.85 17.39 31.88
C ASN A 474 -27.68 17.52 30.35
N PRO A 475 -28.70 17.22 29.53
CA PRO A 475 -28.64 17.38 28.07
C PRO A 475 -28.12 18.74 27.60
N THR A 476 -28.41 19.83 28.32
CA THR A 476 -27.91 21.18 27.98
C THR A 476 -26.39 21.30 28.07
N GLU A 477 -25.72 20.43 28.85
CA GLU A 477 -24.25 20.39 28.90
C GLU A 477 -23.61 19.62 27.75
N LEU A 478 -24.41 18.83 27.03
CA LEU A 478 -23.99 18.05 25.86
C LEU A 478 -24.16 18.84 24.55
N GLU A 479 -25.06 19.82 24.52
CA GLU A 479 -25.31 20.71 23.36
C GLU A 479 -24.06 21.38 22.78
N PRO A 480 -23.08 21.88 23.57
CA PRO A 480 -21.89 22.55 23.04
C PRO A 480 -20.86 21.61 22.40
N ILE A 481 -21.03 20.29 22.51
CA ILE A 481 -20.02 19.31 22.07
C ILE A 481 -20.06 19.19 20.55
N VAL A 482 -19.01 19.69 19.90
CA VAL A 482 -18.81 19.69 18.45
C VAL A 482 -17.51 19.02 18.02
N THR A 483 -16.59 18.73 18.94
CA THR A 483 -15.35 17.97 18.67
C THR A 483 -15.15 16.82 19.65
N GLN A 484 -14.37 15.80 19.25
CA GLN A 484 -14.00 14.68 20.11
C GLN A 484 -13.26 15.15 21.38
N LEU A 485 -12.44 16.19 21.26
CA LEU A 485 -11.69 16.73 22.38
C LEU A 485 -12.62 17.35 23.44
N GLN A 486 -13.70 18.02 23.03
CA GLN A 486 -14.72 18.54 23.94
C GLN A 486 -15.48 17.41 24.67
N LEU A 487 -15.78 16.32 23.97
CA LEU A 487 -16.39 15.13 24.58
C LEU A 487 -15.46 14.50 25.63
N LEU A 488 -14.16 14.35 25.32
CA LEU A 488 -13.15 13.89 26.26
C LEU A 488 -12.98 14.83 27.46
N ASN A 489 -12.97 16.15 27.23
CA ASN A 489 -12.94 17.15 28.30
C ASN A 489 -14.13 16.99 29.24
N LYS A 490 -15.34 16.79 28.70
CA LYS A 490 -16.56 16.57 29.49
C LYS A 490 -16.50 15.24 30.26
N TYR A 491 -16.11 14.16 29.61
CA TYR A 491 -15.88 12.87 30.28
C TYR A 491 -14.90 13.00 31.45
N TRP A 492 -13.76 13.69 31.25
CA TRP A 492 -12.75 13.90 32.28
C TRP A 492 -13.26 14.74 33.46
N GLN A 493 -14.07 15.76 33.20
CA GLN A 493 -14.72 16.57 34.24
C GLN A 493 -15.59 15.71 35.18
N HIS A 494 -16.34 14.77 34.64
CA HIS A 494 -17.24 13.92 35.41
C HIS A 494 -16.57 12.69 36.04
N ARG A 495 -15.54 12.11 35.41
CA ARG A 495 -14.93 10.85 35.89
C ARG A 495 -13.61 11.02 36.63
N VAL A 496 -12.89 12.12 36.43
CA VAL A 496 -11.63 12.39 37.12
C VAL A 496 -11.80 13.52 38.12
N LEU A 497 -12.33 14.66 37.67
CA LEU A 497 -12.40 15.88 38.50
C LEU A 497 -13.54 15.87 39.54
N THR A 498 -14.63 15.14 39.29
CA THR A 498 -15.83 15.19 40.13
C THR A 498 -16.26 13.80 40.62
N PRO A 499 -16.65 13.63 41.91
CA PRO A 499 -16.38 14.52 43.04
C PRO A 499 -14.91 14.46 43.48
N ALA A 500 -14.46 15.42 44.30
CA ALA A 500 -13.12 15.50 44.88
C ALA A 500 -12.63 14.16 45.51
N PRO A 501 -11.30 13.91 45.60
CA PRO A 501 -10.17 14.82 45.33
C PRO A 501 -9.61 14.72 43.90
N ALA A 502 -9.86 15.76 43.08
CA ALA A 502 -9.45 15.83 41.68
C ALA A 502 -7.92 15.80 41.49
N ASP A 503 -7.19 16.66 42.22
CA ASP A 503 -5.74 16.82 42.09
C ASP A 503 -4.98 15.54 42.42
N SER A 504 -5.44 14.79 43.43
CA SER A 504 -4.84 13.52 43.81
C SER A 504 -5.01 12.46 42.74
N ARG A 505 -6.16 12.43 42.05
CA ARG A 505 -6.39 11.52 40.91
C ARG A 505 -5.55 11.91 39.71
N GLU A 506 -5.49 13.20 39.37
CA GLU A 506 -4.61 13.67 38.29
C GLU A 506 -3.12 13.42 38.60
N ALA A 507 -2.70 13.49 39.87
CA ALA A 507 -1.34 13.12 40.28
C ALA A 507 -1.04 11.63 40.06
N VAL A 508 -1.97 10.73 40.40
CA VAL A 508 -1.86 9.29 40.09
C VAL A 508 -1.78 9.06 38.58
N LEU A 509 -2.67 9.67 37.81
CA LEU A 509 -2.69 9.51 36.34
C LEU A 509 -1.43 10.08 35.69
N ARG A 510 -0.88 11.19 36.21
CA ARG A 510 0.39 11.75 35.74
C ARG A 510 1.55 10.80 35.99
N ALA A 511 1.64 10.24 37.21
CA ALA A 511 2.65 9.24 37.53
C ALA A 511 2.51 7.97 36.67
N ALA A 512 1.27 7.51 36.43
CA ALA A 512 0.99 6.38 35.54
C ALA A 512 1.47 6.67 34.11
N CYS A 513 1.12 7.84 33.56
CA CYS A 513 1.52 8.24 32.22
C CYS A 513 3.05 8.32 32.08
N SER A 514 3.74 8.95 33.03
CA SER A 514 5.21 9.05 33.01
C SER A 514 5.88 7.68 33.04
N ASP A 515 5.49 6.78 33.96
CA ASP A 515 6.10 5.44 34.04
C ASP A 515 5.79 4.59 32.80
N MET A 516 4.56 4.65 32.27
CA MET A 516 4.17 3.97 31.02
C MET A 516 4.99 4.46 29.81
N LEU A 517 5.36 5.75 29.76
CA LEU A 517 6.19 6.31 28.69
C LEU A 517 7.68 5.95 28.89
N ASP A 518 8.18 6.01 30.12
CA ASP A 518 9.58 5.68 30.45
C ASP A 518 9.89 4.19 30.25
N THR A 519 8.97 3.33 30.67
CA THR A 519 9.08 1.88 30.52
C THR A 519 8.67 1.39 29.14
N LYS A 520 8.03 2.24 28.33
CA LYS A 520 7.41 1.88 27.06
C LYS A 520 6.42 0.72 27.22
N SER A 521 5.59 0.75 28.27
CA SER A 521 4.55 -0.25 28.55
C SER A 521 3.17 0.42 28.65
N MET A 522 2.10 -0.35 28.42
CA MET A 522 0.70 0.08 28.68
C MET A 522 0.15 -0.39 30.03
N GLN A 523 0.99 -1.06 30.81
CA GLN A 523 0.65 -1.58 32.14
C GLN A 523 1.62 -1.05 33.19
N ILE A 524 1.11 -0.78 34.39
CA ILE A 524 1.91 -0.34 35.52
C ILE A 524 1.59 -1.15 36.77
N SER A 525 2.62 -1.48 37.54
CA SER A 525 2.43 -2.11 38.84
C SER A 525 1.74 -1.16 39.81
N ARG A 526 0.67 -1.61 40.47
CA ARG A 526 -0.04 -0.87 41.53
C ARG A 526 0.92 -0.41 42.63
N GLY A 527 1.92 -1.23 42.97
CA GLY A 527 2.94 -0.88 43.97
C GLY A 527 3.76 0.35 43.59
N ARG A 528 4.07 0.56 42.31
CA ARG A 528 4.77 1.76 41.83
C ARG A 528 3.90 3.00 41.99
N LEU A 529 2.60 2.92 41.63
CA LEU A 529 1.66 4.04 41.80
C LEU A 529 1.50 4.45 43.27
N LEU A 530 1.37 3.46 44.16
CA LEU A 530 1.25 3.70 45.60
C LEU A 530 2.50 4.36 46.20
N SER A 531 3.68 4.05 45.66
CA SER A 531 4.96 4.62 46.12
C SER A 531 5.12 6.10 45.74
N GLY A 532 4.52 6.55 44.65
CA GLY A 532 4.66 7.92 44.12
C GLY A 532 3.56 8.90 44.53
N ALA A 533 2.30 8.45 44.68
CA ALA A 533 1.13 9.35 44.82
C ALA A 533 0.54 9.46 46.24
N GLY A 534 1.02 8.68 47.21
CA GLY A 534 0.78 8.91 48.63
C GLY A 534 -0.46 8.30 49.27
N PHE A 535 -1.50 7.84 48.55
CA PHE A 535 -2.68 7.17 49.17
C PHE A 535 -3.40 6.17 48.22
N PRO A 536 -4.08 5.11 48.72
CA PRO A 536 -4.86 4.15 47.91
C PRO A 536 -6.19 4.71 47.35
N GLU A 537 -6.82 5.66 48.04
CA GLU A 537 -8.16 6.18 47.74
C GLU A 537 -8.31 6.77 46.33
N PRO A 538 -7.34 7.54 45.77
CA PRO A 538 -7.45 8.04 44.39
C PRO A 538 -7.39 6.93 43.34
N ILE A 539 -6.65 5.84 43.58
CA ILE A 539 -6.58 4.69 42.67
C ILE A 539 -7.94 3.96 42.66
N GLU A 540 -8.52 3.71 43.83
CA GLU A 540 -9.85 3.10 43.96
C GLU A 540 -10.93 3.93 43.27
N GLY A 541 -10.87 5.27 43.39
CA GLY A 541 -11.76 6.18 42.68
C GLY A 541 -11.61 6.13 41.15
N LEU A 542 -10.39 5.99 40.63
CA LEU A 542 -10.14 5.89 39.19
C LEU A 542 -10.58 4.54 38.59
N LEU A 543 -10.48 3.47 39.38
CA LEU A 543 -10.98 2.14 39.03
C LEU A 543 -12.51 2.10 39.06
N SER A 544 -13.14 2.63 40.11
CA SER A 544 -14.61 2.69 40.22
C SER A 544 -15.23 3.55 39.12
N ASN A 545 -14.56 4.63 38.72
CA ASN A 545 -14.98 5.48 37.61
C ASN A 545 -14.60 4.92 36.22
N ARG A 546 -13.96 3.74 36.14
CA ARG A 546 -13.54 3.05 34.91
C ARG A 546 -12.59 3.88 34.03
N VAL A 547 -11.81 4.76 34.63
CA VAL A 547 -10.71 5.46 33.94
C VAL A 547 -9.49 4.55 33.85
N LEU A 548 -9.22 3.85 34.95
CA LEU A 548 -8.26 2.76 35.03
C LEU A 548 -9.00 1.43 35.17
N THR A 549 -8.32 0.34 34.83
CA THR A 549 -8.76 -1.04 34.98
C THR A 549 -7.66 -1.87 35.62
N GLU A 550 -8.05 -2.83 36.46
CA GLU A 550 -7.15 -3.88 36.95
C GLU A 550 -7.06 -4.96 35.87
N HIS A 551 -5.90 -5.59 35.72
CA HIS A 551 -5.75 -6.67 34.75
C HIS A 551 -6.52 -7.91 35.23
N GLU A 552 -7.41 -8.44 34.41
CA GLU A 552 -8.15 -9.66 34.73
C GLU A 552 -7.38 -10.88 34.21
N ALA A 553 -7.03 -11.81 35.09
CA ALA A 553 -6.42 -13.08 34.75
C ALA A 553 -7.43 -14.20 35.01
N GLY A 554 -8.33 -14.42 34.05
CA GLY A 554 -9.43 -15.39 34.17
C GLY A 554 -10.42 -14.97 35.26
N SER A 555 -10.82 -15.90 36.14
CA SER A 555 -11.71 -15.61 37.28
C SER A 555 -11.02 -14.90 38.46
N SER A 556 -9.74 -14.54 38.33
CA SER A 556 -8.97 -13.81 39.35
C SER A 556 -8.51 -12.46 38.82
N VAL A 557 -8.82 -11.40 39.55
CA VAL A 557 -8.34 -10.06 39.25
C VAL A 557 -6.90 -9.93 39.74
N ASP A 558 -5.95 -9.72 38.82
CA ASP A 558 -4.59 -9.34 39.17
C ASP A 558 -4.59 -7.85 39.56
N ARG A 559 -4.78 -7.62 40.85
CA ARG A 559 -4.80 -6.29 41.45
C ARG A 559 -3.47 -5.56 41.35
N ASP A 560 -2.38 -6.27 41.05
CA ASP A 560 -1.05 -5.68 41.03
C ASP A 560 -0.70 -5.03 39.70
N GLN A 561 -1.46 -5.25 38.62
CA GLN A 561 -1.28 -4.60 37.32
C GLN A 561 -2.47 -3.71 36.97
N ILE A 562 -2.17 -2.46 36.58
CA ILE A 562 -3.15 -1.43 36.26
C ILE A 562 -2.89 -0.90 34.85
N SER A 563 -3.96 -0.70 34.08
CA SER A 563 -3.94 -0.09 32.74
C SER A 563 -5.03 0.99 32.61
N PHE A 564 -4.96 1.79 31.54
CA PHE A 564 -6.10 2.63 31.15
C PHE A 564 -7.17 1.76 30.49
N SER A 565 -8.45 2.08 30.75
CA SER A 565 -9.57 1.32 30.19
C SER A 565 -9.70 1.44 28.66
N HIS A 566 -9.02 2.42 28.05
CA HIS A 566 -8.91 2.58 26.61
C HIS A 566 -7.65 3.37 26.24
N HIS A 567 -6.96 2.99 25.15
CA HIS A 567 -5.75 3.67 24.66
C HIS A 567 -5.95 5.18 24.41
N VAL A 568 -7.11 5.56 23.87
CA VAL A 568 -7.47 6.99 23.66
C VAL A 568 -7.55 7.77 24.99
N LEU A 569 -7.93 7.15 26.11
CA LEU A 569 -7.92 7.81 27.43
C LEU A 569 -6.50 8.00 27.96
N PHE A 570 -5.61 7.02 27.73
CA PHE A 570 -4.18 7.19 27.97
C PHE A 570 -3.64 8.36 27.14
N ASP A 571 -3.90 8.38 25.83
CA ASP A 571 -3.43 9.42 24.93
C ASP A 571 -3.90 10.82 25.35
N TYR A 572 -5.18 10.92 25.76
CA TYR A 572 -5.77 12.14 26.28
C TYR A 572 -5.19 12.54 27.65
N ALA A 573 -4.92 11.59 28.54
CA ALA A 573 -4.26 11.85 29.82
C ALA A 573 -2.84 12.38 29.63
N VAL A 574 -2.04 11.80 28.72
CA VAL A 574 -0.72 12.32 28.35
C VAL A 574 -0.85 13.73 27.77
N SER A 575 -1.77 13.93 26.82
CA SER A 575 -2.03 15.24 26.20
C SER A 575 -2.36 16.31 27.24
N ARG A 576 -3.15 15.95 28.26
CA ARG A 576 -3.64 16.87 29.29
C ARG A 576 -2.65 17.09 30.42
N LEU A 577 -2.01 16.04 30.92
CA LEU A 577 -1.26 16.07 32.19
C LEU A 577 0.24 16.24 32.00
N LEU A 578 0.77 15.87 30.83
CA LEU A 578 2.20 15.95 30.50
C LEU A 578 2.49 16.99 29.41
N LEU A 579 1.61 17.13 28.42
CA LEU A 579 1.83 18.09 27.32
C LEU A 579 1.19 19.46 27.54
N ARG A 580 0.33 19.68 28.54
CA ARG A 580 -0.15 21.04 28.86
C ARG A 580 0.85 21.72 29.78
N GLY A 581 1.61 22.67 29.24
CA GLY A 581 2.65 23.41 29.95
C GLY A 581 3.09 24.64 29.15
N THR A 582 4.22 25.23 29.51
CA THR A 582 4.83 26.29 28.70
C THR A 582 5.50 25.69 27.45
N GLU A 583 5.74 26.51 26.43
CA GLU A 583 6.45 26.07 25.22
C GLU A 583 7.83 25.46 25.53
N ALA A 584 8.51 25.98 26.55
CA ALA A 584 9.80 25.47 27.01
C ALA A 584 9.66 24.06 27.61
N ASP A 585 8.65 23.83 28.44
CA ASP A 585 8.39 22.52 29.05
C ASP A 585 8.12 21.44 27.98
N LEU A 586 7.39 21.81 26.91
CA LEU A 586 7.07 20.90 25.81
C LEU A 586 8.27 20.60 24.93
N LEU A 587 9.09 21.61 24.64
CA LEU A 587 10.34 21.42 23.91
C LEU A 587 11.28 20.50 24.70
N GLU A 588 11.42 20.73 26.01
CA GLU A 588 12.21 19.88 26.89
C GLU A 588 11.67 18.44 26.92
N THR A 589 10.36 18.26 27.06
CA THR A 589 9.73 16.93 27.04
C THR A 589 9.97 16.22 25.70
N ALA A 590 9.81 16.92 24.57
CA ALA A 590 10.06 16.36 23.25
C ALA A 590 11.54 16.01 23.00
N LEU A 591 12.46 16.78 23.58
CA LEU A 591 13.91 16.52 23.50
C LEU A 591 14.36 15.39 24.42
N ALA A 592 13.82 15.32 25.64
CA ALA A 592 14.11 14.28 26.62
C ALA A 592 13.62 12.90 26.14
N HIS A 593 12.48 12.87 25.45
CA HIS A 593 11.87 11.64 24.97
C HIS A 593 11.70 11.64 23.44
N ARG A 594 12.81 11.66 22.68
CA ARG A 594 12.77 11.75 21.19
C ARG A 594 11.95 10.64 20.51
N GLY A 595 11.84 9.45 21.11
CA GLY A 595 11.02 8.35 20.61
C GLY A 595 9.53 8.42 21.00
N LEU A 596 9.15 9.35 21.88
CA LEU A 596 7.81 9.50 22.43
C LEU A 596 6.82 10.05 21.42
N VAL A 597 7.27 10.84 20.45
CA VAL A 597 6.40 11.34 19.38
C VAL A 597 5.85 10.20 18.52
N LEU A 598 6.60 9.12 18.33
CA LEU A 598 6.10 7.92 17.64
C LEU A 598 5.09 7.15 18.52
N LEU A 599 5.40 6.99 19.82
CA LEU A 599 4.58 6.20 20.76
C LEU A 599 3.31 6.92 21.24
N ALA A 600 3.33 8.26 21.29
CA ALA A 600 2.27 9.11 21.85
C ALA A 600 1.85 10.21 20.85
N ARG A 601 1.96 9.93 19.55
CA ARG A 601 1.48 10.83 18.50
C ARG A 601 0.05 11.32 18.75
N PRO A 602 -0.94 10.46 19.07
CA PRO A 602 -2.31 10.93 19.30
C PRO A 602 -2.39 11.95 20.44
N SER A 603 -1.53 11.85 21.45
CA SER A 603 -1.43 12.84 22.52
C SER A 603 -0.98 14.21 22.03
N TYR A 604 0.02 14.26 21.14
CA TYR A 604 0.43 15.49 20.47
C TYR A 604 -0.68 16.03 19.57
N ASP A 605 -1.34 15.18 18.78
CA ASP A 605 -2.47 15.58 17.94
C ASP A 605 -3.58 16.24 18.79
N MET A 606 -3.97 15.61 19.90
CA MET A 606 -4.94 16.17 20.85
C MET A 606 -4.46 17.47 21.50
N HIS A 607 -3.16 17.58 21.78
CA HIS A 607 -2.59 18.78 22.42
C HIS A 607 -2.61 19.97 21.46
N PHE A 608 -2.22 19.76 20.20
CA PHE A 608 -2.29 20.79 19.17
C PHE A 608 -3.73 21.18 18.86
N ARG A 609 -4.67 20.22 18.78
CA ARG A 609 -6.11 20.54 18.66
C ARG A 609 -6.63 21.31 19.87
N TYR A 610 -6.15 21.00 21.07
CA TYR A 610 -6.46 21.77 22.28
C TYR A 610 -5.99 23.21 22.14
N LEU A 611 -4.74 23.45 21.74
CA LEU A 611 -4.22 24.80 21.53
C LEU A 611 -4.96 25.54 20.41
N TRP A 612 -5.32 24.82 19.34
CA TRP A 612 -6.13 25.34 18.25
C TRP A 612 -7.47 25.84 18.77
N GLU A 613 -8.20 25.03 19.55
CA GLU A 613 -9.53 25.37 20.09
C GLU A 613 -9.48 26.38 21.26
N SER A 614 -8.40 26.44 22.03
CA SER A 614 -8.32 27.24 23.27
C SER A 614 -8.22 28.74 23.04
N ASN A 615 -7.63 29.17 21.93
CA ASN A 615 -7.37 30.57 21.63
C ASN A 615 -7.91 30.92 20.25
N ALA A 616 -8.84 31.88 20.18
CA ALA A 616 -9.47 32.28 18.91
C ALA A 616 -8.46 32.86 17.90
N ASP A 617 -7.37 33.46 18.38
CA ASP A 617 -6.29 34.03 17.56
C ASP A 617 -5.22 33.00 17.14
N ARG A 618 -5.35 31.74 17.60
CA ARG A 618 -4.38 30.64 17.38
C ARG A 618 -2.94 30.99 17.79
N HIS A 619 -2.71 32.01 18.61
CA HIS A 619 -1.36 32.50 18.89
C HIS A 619 -0.53 31.46 19.64
N ALA A 620 -1.08 30.84 20.69
CA ALA A 620 -0.41 29.79 21.46
C ALA A 620 -0.09 28.55 20.61
N PHE A 621 -0.99 28.21 19.69
CA PHE A 621 -0.78 27.12 18.73
C PHE A 621 0.43 27.41 17.82
N TRP A 622 0.41 28.56 17.14
CA TRP A 622 1.49 28.91 16.21
C TRP A 622 2.81 29.13 16.93
N SER A 623 2.81 29.75 18.10
CA SER A 623 4.02 29.95 18.88
C SER A 623 4.72 28.62 19.19
N LEU A 624 3.96 27.59 19.61
CA LEU A 624 4.51 26.25 19.81
C LEU A 624 5.00 25.61 18.50
N VAL A 625 4.23 25.69 17.41
CA VAL A 625 4.64 25.14 16.10
C VAL A 625 5.96 25.76 15.65
N LEU A 626 6.08 27.08 15.70
CA LEU A 626 7.27 27.82 15.30
C LEU A 626 8.48 27.44 16.15
N THR A 627 8.30 27.30 17.47
CA THR A 627 9.35 26.87 18.41
C THR A 627 9.86 25.46 18.09
N LEU A 628 8.96 24.50 17.83
CA LEU A 628 9.36 23.12 17.49
C LEU A 628 9.99 23.02 16.09
N GLU A 629 9.52 23.81 15.13
CA GLU A 629 10.08 23.84 13.77
C GLU A 629 11.51 24.38 13.76
N ALA A 630 11.76 25.44 14.54
CA ALA A 630 13.08 26.04 14.68
C ALA A 630 14.10 25.12 15.39
N ALA A 631 13.67 24.12 16.16
CA ALA A 631 14.56 23.22 16.89
C ALA A 631 15.17 22.14 15.96
N PRO A 632 16.47 22.18 15.61
CA PRO A 632 17.05 21.27 14.63
C PRO A 632 17.19 19.82 15.14
N GLU A 633 17.25 19.62 16.46
CA GLU A 633 17.44 18.32 17.08
C GLU A 633 16.18 17.43 17.10
N LEU A 634 15.00 18.03 16.86
CA LEU A 634 13.75 17.29 16.88
C LEU A 634 13.56 16.46 15.59
N PRO A 635 13.07 15.22 15.72
CA PRO A 635 12.67 14.42 14.57
C PRO A 635 11.65 15.15 13.68
N LYS A 636 11.72 14.96 12.35
CA LYS A 636 10.78 15.56 11.39
C LYS A 636 9.32 15.22 11.69
N ILE A 637 9.05 14.03 12.23
CA ILE A 637 7.69 13.59 12.57
C ILE A 637 7.02 14.52 13.59
N THR A 638 7.77 15.06 14.56
CA THR A 638 7.27 16.02 15.56
C THR A 638 6.84 17.34 14.92
N LYS A 639 7.60 17.78 13.91
CA LYS A 639 7.41 19.06 13.23
C LYS A 639 6.16 19.07 12.34
N ILE A 640 5.76 17.91 11.82
CA ILE A 640 4.64 17.80 10.87
C ILE A 640 3.26 17.82 11.55
N ILE A 641 3.16 17.45 12.83
CA ILE A 641 1.86 17.27 13.52
C ILE A 641 1.05 18.56 13.57
N GLY A 642 1.63 19.64 14.11
CA GLY A 642 0.96 20.94 14.20
C GLY A 642 0.51 21.48 12.83
N PRO A 643 1.41 21.64 11.84
CA PRO A 643 1.02 22.06 10.49
C PRO A 643 -0.04 21.17 9.84
N SER A 644 -0.07 19.86 10.12
CA SER A 644 -1.13 18.97 9.61
C SER A 644 -2.50 19.25 10.20
N ILE A 645 -2.56 19.60 11.48
CA ILE A 645 -3.81 20.04 12.14
C ILE A 645 -4.27 21.36 11.55
N ALA A 646 -3.38 22.34 11.41
CA ALA A 646 -3.71 23.61 10.77
C ALA A 646 -4.22 23.40 9.34
N ALA A 647 -3.57 22.57 8.53
CA ALA A 647 -4.02 22.27 7.16
C ALA A 647 -5.46 21.71 7.10
N SER A 648 -5.85 20.97 8.14
CA SER A 648 -7.16 20.31 8.24
C SER A 648 -8.24 21.18 8.90
N ASP A 649 -7.86 22.08 9.80
CA ASP A 649 -8.81 22.78 10.67
C ASP A 649 -8.95 24.28 10.34
N VAL A 650 -8.07 24.88 9.52
CA VAL A 650 -8.17 26.27 9.06
C VAL A 650 -9.53 26.56 8.41
N GLN A 651 -10.21 27.58 8.92
CA GLN A 651 -11.51 28.05 8.41
C GLN A 651 -11.44 29.48 7.86
N ASP A 652 -10.59 30.33 8.43
CA ASP A 652 -10.45 31.74 8.05
C ASP A 652 -8.98 32.13 7.85
N GLN A 653 -8.71 33.22 7.13
CA GLN A 653 -7.38 33.78 6.98
C GLN A 653 -6.79 34.22 8.33
N ALA A 654 -7.64 34.68 9.26
CA ALA A 654 -7.22 35.06 10.61
C ALA A 654 -6.55 33.90 11.37
N ASP A 655 -6.95 32.64 11.11
CA ASP A 655 -6.32 31.46 11.72
C ASP A 655 -4.83 31.34 11.37
N LEU A 656 -4.39 31.91 10.24
CA LEU A 656 -3.01 31.88 9.74
C LEU A 656 -2.23 33.17 10.03
N GLN A 657 -2.87 34.20 10.60
CA GLN A 657 -2.23 35.50 10.80
C GLN A 657 -0.94 35.42 11.64
N PRO A 658 -0.87 34.67 12.76
CA PRO A 658 0.37 34.57 13.54
C PRO A 658 1.54 33.94 12.77
N LEU A 659 1.26 33.03 11.82
CA LEU A 659 2.28 32.48 10.93
C LEU A 659 2.80 33.54 9.96
N PHE A 660 1.91 34.35 9.37
CA PHE A 660 2.29 35.42 8.46
C PHE A 660 3.09 36.51 9.17
N ASP A 661 2.69 36.91 10.37
CA ASP A 661 3.44 37.88 11.18
C ASP A 661 4.88 37.38 11.46
N ALA A 662 5.03 36.11 11.82
CA ALA A 662 6.34 35.48 12.06
C ALA A 662 7.19 35.36 10.78
N LEU A 663 6.58 35.23 9.59
CA LEU A 663 7.29 35.23 8.32
C LEU A 663 7.93 36.60 8.03
N ASP A 664 7.28 37.70 8.42
CA ASP A 664 7.74 39.07 8.19
C ASP A 664 8.73 39.56 9.26
N GLU A 665 8.72 39.00 10.48
CA GLU A 665 9.71 39.30 11.51
C GLU A 665 11.16 39.00 11.08
N GLN A 666 12.12 39.87 11.38
CA GLN A 666 13.56 39.58 11.24
C GLN A 666 14.11 38.92 12.51
N SER A 667 13.60 37.73 12.85
CA SER A 667 13.96 36.99 14.06
C SER A 667 14.28 35.52 13.76
N GLU A 668 14.86 34.78 14.71
CA GLU A 668 15.06 33.32 14.58
C GLU A 668 13.75 32.56 14.37
N ARG A 669 12.60 33.14 14.77
CA ARG A 669 11.26 32.58 14.53
C ARG A 669 10.90 32.51 13.05
N ARG A 670 11.52 33.32 12.19
CA ARG A 670 11.31 33.30 10.74
C ARG A 670 11.64 31.95 10.13
N VAL A 671 12.74 31.32 10.56
CA VAL A 671 13.16 30.01 10.05
C VAL A 671 12.11 28.94 10.40
N GLY A 672 11.59 28.99 11.63
CA GLY A 672 10.48 28.14 12.06
C GLY A 672 9.23 28.37 11.21
N ALA A 673 8.91 29.62 10.87
CA ALA A 673 7.74 29.98 10.06
C ALA A 673 7.85 29.50 8.61
N GLU A 674 9.02 29.61 7.98
CA GLU A 674 9.28 29.12 6.62
C GLU A 674 9.14 27.59 6.54
N LEU A 675 9.64 26.86 7.54
CA LEU A 675 9.48 25.42 7.65
C LEU A 675 8.02 25.03 7.93
N ALA A 676 7.35 25.71 8.87
CA ALA A 676 5.95 25.49 9.19
C ALA A 676 5.05 25.68 7.96
N LEU A 677 5.27 26.72 7.17
CA LEU A 677 4.54 26.97 5.93
C LEU A 677 4.74 25.84 4.92
N ARG A 678 5.97 25.35 4.76
CA ARG A 678 6.27 24.22 3.87
C ARG A 678 5.53 22.96 4.32
N HIS A 679 5.54 22.63 5.61
CA HIS A 679 4.83 21.47 6.14
C HIS A 679 3.31 21.66 6.07
N LEU A 680 2.78 22.86 6.30
CA LEU A 680 1.36 23.18 6.18
C LEU A 680 0.86 22.90 4.76
N VAL A 681 1.54 23.46 3.75
CA VAL A 681 1.18 23.27 2.34
C VAL A 681 1.39 21.81 1.93
N SER A 682 2.47 21.16 2.38
CA SER A 682 2.71 19.74 2.08
C SER A 682 1.64 18.83 2.71
N ALA A 683 1.22 19.10 3.94
CA ALA A 683 0.15 18.36 4.62
C ALA A 683 -1.19 18.57 3.93
N ARG A 684 -1.47 19.79 3.44
CA ARG A 684 -2.67 20.06 2.64
C ARG A 684 -2.69 19.26 1.35
N LEU A 685 -1.58 19.19 0.63
CA LEU A 685 -1.47 18.47 -0.66
C LEU A 685 -1.37 16.95 -0.49
N GLY A 686 -0.87 16.49 0.66
CA GLY A 686 -0.70 15.07 0.99
C GLY A 686 -1.85 14.44 1.80
N GLY A 687 -2.75 15.25 2.36
CA GLY A 687 -3.91 14.80 3.15
C GLY A 687 -4.95 14.06 2.31
N GLU A 688 -5.67 13.11 2.93
CA GLU A 688 -6.81 12.26 2.51
C GLU A 688 -7.03 11.88 1.03
N GLY A 689 -6.00 12.01 0.19
CA GLY A 689 -5.97 11.52 -1.17
C GLY A 689 -5.23 12.50 -2.04
N ARG A 690 -4.11 12.07 -2.63
CA ARG A 690 -3.56 12.72 -3.82
C ARG A 690 -4.73 12.90 -4.81
N GLY A 691 -5.19 14.13 -5.00
CA GLY A 691 -6.29 14.47 -5.92
C GLY A 691 -7.61 14.93 -5.30
N GLN A 692 -7.78 14.97 -3.97
CA GLN A 692 -8.98 15.60 -3.38
C GLN A 692 -8.87 17.15 -3.42
N GLN A 693 -9.78 17.76 -4.17
CA GLN A 693 -9.85 19.22 -4.37
C GLN A 693 -10.12 19.96 -3.05
N ILE A 694 -9.65 21.21 -2.93
CA ILE A 694 -9.98 22.09 -1.79
C ILE A 694 -11.51 22.23 -1.71
N PRO A 695 -12.13 21.89 -0.56
CA PRO A 695 -13.57 22.06 -0.35
C PRO A 695 -14.00 23.50 -0.66
N PRO A 696 -15.14 23.72 -1.33
CA PRO A 696 -15.58 25.06 -1.77
C PRO A 696 -15.51 26.12 -0.66
N GLU A 697 -15.92 25.76 0.56
CA GLU A 697 -15.96 26.63 1.73
C GLU A 697 -14.57 27.06 2.25
N ARG A 698 -13.50 26.37 1.84
CA ARG A 698 -12.11 26.67 2.27
C ARG A 698 -11.26 27.33 1.19
N ARG A 699 -11.74 27.43 -0.05
CA ARG A 699 -10.97 27.97 -1.19
C ARG A 699 -10.55 29.42 -0.96
N ALA A 700 -11.43 30.23 -0.36
CA ALA A 700 -11.15 31.62 -0.04
C ALA A 700 -9.89 31.80 0.82
N VAL A 701 -9.70 30.96 1.84
CA VAL A 701 -8.53 31.08 2.73
C VAL A 701 -7.23 30.82 2.00
N TRP A 702 -7.20 29.80 1.15
CA TRP A 702 -5.99 29.44 0.40
C TRP A 702 -5.69 30.43 -0.73
N CYS A 703 -6.71 30.99 -1.40
CA CYS A 703 -6.51 32.08 -2.37
C CYS A 703 -5.94 33.34 -1.68
N LYS A 704 -6.49 33.74 -0.52
CA LYS A 704 -5.97 34.84 0.30
C LYS A 704 -4.54 34.58 0.75
N THR A 705 -4.22 33.35 1.13
CA THR A 705 -2.86 32.92 1.51
C THR A 705 -1.88 33.10 0.35
N VAL A 706 -2.25 32.68 -0.86
CA VAL A 706 -1.45 32.91 -2.07
C VAL A 706 -1.24 34.39 -2.34
N ARG A 707 -2.28 35.24 -2.21
CA ARG A 707 -2.14 36.69 -2.35
C ARG A 707 -1.17 37.27 -1.33
N ILE A 708 -1.30 36.92 -0.04
CA ILE A 708 -0.47 37.44 1.06
C ILE A 708 0.99 37.04 0.85
N LEU A 709 1.26 35.74 0.63
CA LEU A 709 2.62 35.26 0.39
C LEU A 709 3.22 35.84 -0.90
N GLY A 710 2.38 36.14 -1.90
CA GLY A 710 2.77 36.85 -3.11
C GLY A 710 3.28 38.28 -2.87
N GLN A 711 2.90 38.95 -1.78
CA GLN A 711 3.38 40.31 -1.50
C GLN A 711 4.87 40.34 -1.15
N ASN A 712 5.40 39.25 -0.57
CA ASN A 712 6.78 39.14 -0.12
C ASN A 712 7.34 37.73 -0.43
N VAL A 713 7.47 37.41 -1.72
CA VAL A 713 8.00 36.12 -2.16
C VAL A 713 9.49 36.00 -1.84
N ARG A 714 9.88 34.89 -1.22
CA ARG A 714 11.27 34.54 -0.89
C ARG A 714 11.61 33.15 -1.43
N ASP A 715 12.89 32.82 -1.50
CA ASP A 715 13.34 31.51 -2.00
C ASP A 715 12.74 30.37 -1.16
N GLU A 716 12.64 30.57 0.15
CA GLU A 716 12.13 29.59 1.11
C GLU A 716 10.63 29.37 1.03
N THR A 717 9.86 30.39 0.62
CA THR A 717 8.38 30.36 0.53
C THR A 717 7.85 30.15 -0.89
N ALA A 718 8.65 30.42 -1.92
CA ALA A 718 8.23 30.35 -3.32
C ALA A 718 7.64 28.98 -3.70
N PHE A 719 8.22 27.88 -3.20
CA PHE A 719 7.70 26.53 -3.51
C PHE A 719 6.35 26.24 -2.82
N ALA A 720 6.10 26.82 -1.65
CA ALA A 720 4.80 26.71 -0.98
C ALA A 720 3.72 27.45 -1.78
N VAL A 721 4.02 28.67 -2.23
CA VAL A 721 3.11 29.46 -3.10
C VAL A 721 2.87 28.74 -4.42
N LEU A 722 3.93 28.21 -5.03
CA LEU A 722 3.90 27.45 -6.28
C LEU A 722 2.92 26.27 -6.20
N ASN A 723 2.99 25.46 -5.15
CA ASN A 723 2.14 24.28 -5.05
C ASN A 723 0.66 24.64 -4.83
N LEU A 724 0.38 25.67 -4.02
CA LEU A 724 -0.98 26.18 -3.84
C LEU A 724 -1.54 26.74 -5.16
N LEU A 725 -0.72 27.49 -5.92
CA LEU A 725 -1.09 27.99 -7.24
C LEU A 725 -1.39 26.86 -8.22
N ASN A 726 -0.58 25.79 -8.22
CA ASN A 726 -0.81 24.65 -9.11
C ASN A 726 -2.18 23.99 -8.85
N GLU A 727 -2.52 23.76 -7.58
CA GLU A 727 -3.80 23.14 -7.20
C GLU A 727 -5.00 24.06 -7.48
N LEU A 728 -4.93 25.32 -7.05
CA LEU A 728 -6.05 26.28 -7.17
C LEU A 728 -6.28 26.71 -8.63
N SER A 729 -5.21 26.97 -9.40
CA SER A 729 -5.36 27.40 -10.79
C SER A 729 -5.86 26.29 -11.71
N ALA A 730 -5.64 25.01 -11.39
CA ALA A 730 -6.23 23.88 -12.11
C ALA A 730 -7.77 23.90 -12.08
N ASN A 731 -8.35 24.52 -11.06
CA ASN A 731 -9.79 24.61 -10.85
C ASN A 731 -10.29 26.07 -10.90
N ALA A 732 -9.57 26.96 -11.59
CA ALA A 732 -9.88 28.40 -11.64
C ALA A 732 -11.34 28.71 -12.04
N LYS A 733 -11.93 27.90 -12.94
CA LYS A 733 -13.34 28.04 -13.36
C LYS A 733 -14.37 27.79 -12.25
N GLN A 734 -13.95 27.19 -11.12
CA GLN A 734 -14.81 26.91 -9.97
C GLN A 734 -14.62 27.93 -8.83
N LEU A 735 -13.78 28.94 -9.03
CA LEU A 735 -13.56 30.01 -8.06
C LEU A 735 -14.57 31.12 -8.30
N ASP A 736 -15.00 31.77 -7.22
CA ASP A 736 -15.73 33.04 -7.32
C ASP A 736 -14.80 34.20 -7.72
N ASP A 737 -15.38 35.36 -8.01
CA ASP A 737 -14.63 36.52 -8.48
C ASP A 737 -13.56 37.01 -7.48
N GLU A 738 -13.86 36.98 -6.17
CA GLU A 738 -12.92 37.42 -5.11
C GLU A 738 -11.75 36.42 -5.01
N GLN A 739 -12.06 35.13 -4.98
CA GLN A 739 -11.07 34.04 -4.97
C GLN A 739 -10.16 34.09 -6.19
N LEU A 740 -10.74 34.33 -7.38
CA LEU A 740 -10.00 34.44 -8.62
C LEU A 740 -9.07 35.67 -8.59
N GLN A 741 -9.55 36.79 -8.08
CA GLN A 741 -8.78 38.04 -7.96
C GLN A 741 -7.59 37.88 -7.00
N ASP A 742 -7.78 37.22 -5.86
CA ASP A 742 -6.72 36.88 -4.91
C ASP A 742 -5.67 35.95 -5.54
N LEU A 743 -6.13 34.89 -6.21
CA LEU A 743 -5.26 33.93 -6.89
C LEU A 743 -4.41 34.60 -7.98
N GLY A 744 -5.05 35.45 -8.81
CA GLY A 744 -4.37 36.16 -9.90
C GLY A 744 -3.35 37.17 -9.40
N ALA A 745 -3.65 37.90 -8.32
CA ALA A 745 -2.70 38.81 -7.70
C ALA A 745 -1.44 38.06 -7.22
N GLY A 746 -1.60 36.91 -6.57
CA GLY A 746 -0.46 36.08 -6.14
C GLY A 746 0.32 35.46 -7.31
N ALA A 747 -0.37 34.98 -8.35
CA ALA A 747 0.25 34.41 -9.55
C ALA A 747 1.15 35.44 -10.25
N ARG A 748 0.65 36.66 -10.48
CA ARG A 748 1.41 37.75 -11.10
C ARG A 748 2.63 38.14 -10.28
N LYS A 749 2.51 38.17 -8.95
CA LYS A 749 3.64 38.47 -8.08
C LYS A 749 4.70 37.37 -8.08
N LEU A 750 4.31 36.10 -8.07
CA LEU A 750 5.26 34.99 -8.16
C LEU A 750 6.00 35.00 -9.50
N LEU A 751 5.28 35.18 -10.62
CA LEU A 751 5.89 35.26 -11.95
C LEU A 751 6.86 36.45 -12.04
N LYS A 752 6.42 37.63 -11.59
CA LYS A 752 7.29 38.81 -11.55
C LYS A 752 8.56 38.58 -10.72
N TRP A 753 8.40 38.00 -9.53
CA TRP A 753 9.54 37.68 -8.66
C TRP A 753 10.52 36.72 -9.34
N ALA A 754 10.01 35.67 -10.00
CA ALA A 754 10.83 34.73 -10.73
C ALA A 754 11.56 35.40 -11.90
N GLN A 755 10.90 36.32 -12.59
CA GLN A 755 11.48 37.09 -13.69
C GLN A 755 12.60 38.02 -13.20
N ASP A 756 12.34 38.81 -12.16
CA ASP A 756 13.27 39.79 -11.59
C ASP A 756 14.55 39.12 -11.03
N ARG A 757 14.45 37.87 -10.54
CA ARG A 757 15.59 37.11 -10.00
C ARG A 757 16.28 36.18 -11.00
N GLY A 758 15.74 36.01 -12.21
CA GLY A 758 16.28 35.07 -13.20
C GLY A 758 16.20 33.61 -12.74
N VAL A 759 15.08 33.21 -12.15
CA VAL A 759 14.88 31.84 -11.64
C VAL A 759 14.87 30.83 -12.79
N VAL A 760 15.74 29.82 -12.73
CA VAL A 760 15.89 28.80 -13.79
C VAL A 760 15.03 27.54 -13.58
N ASN A 761 14.11 27.56 -12.60
CA ASN A 761 13.25 26.41 -12.30
C ASN A 761 12.08 26.30 -13.30
N ARG A 762 12.17 25.35 -14.24
CA ARG A 762 11.15 25.12 -15.29
C ARG A 762 9.75 24.87 -14.73
N HIS A 763 9.63 24.05 -13.69
CA HIS A 763 8.33 23.72 -13.10
C HIS A 763 7.66 24.97 -12.51
N LEU A 764 8.45 25.80 -11.79
CA LEU A 764 7.97 27.04 -11.22
C LEU A 764 7.44 27.99 -12.29
N LEU A 765 8.23 28.24 -13.34
CA LEU A 765 7.85 29.13 -14.43
C LEU A 765 6.59 28.64 -15.15
N ARG A 766 6.50 27.35 -15.48
CA ARG A 766 5.32 26.77 -16.13
C ARG A 766 4.04 26.99 -15.32
N VAL A 767 4.07 26.68 -14.03
CA VAL A 767 2.89 26.85 -13.16
C VAL A 767 2.56 28.33 -12.97
N ALA A 768 3.54 29.18 -12.73
CA ALA A 768 3.32 30.62 -12.53
C ALA A 768 2.71 31.26 -13.79
N THR A 769 3.27 30.99 -14.98
CA THR A 769 2.75 31.47 -16.26
C THR A 769 1.33 30.95 -16.51
N THR A 770 1.10 29.64 -16.34
CA THR A 770 -0.23 29.03 -16.49
C THR A 770 -1.25 29.67 -15.55
N ALA A 771 -0.87 29.91 -14.28
CA ALA A 771 -1.75 30.53 -13.30
C ALA A 771 -2.09 31.99 -13.66
N VAL A 772 -1.12 32.77 -14.15
CA VAL A 772 -1.39 34.14 -14.64
C VAL A 772 -2.34 34.12 -15.84
N VAL A 773 -2.13 33.23 -16.81
CA VAL A 773 -3.03 33.12 -17.98
C VAL A 773 -4.44 32.69 -17.56
N ARG A 774 -4.58 31.71 -16.66
CA ARG A 774 -5.90 31.26 -16.18
C ARG A 774 -6.64 32.30 -15.34
N THR A 775 -5.94 33.29 -14.81
CA THR A 775 -6.50 34.39 -14.01
C THR A 775 -6.39 35.74 -14.72
N PHE A 776 -6.14 35.73 -16.04
CA PHE A 776 -5.82 36.92 -16.83
C PHE A 776 -6.88 38.02 -16.73
N SER A 777 -8.15 37.63 -16.68
CA SER A 777 -9.30 38.54 -16.57
C SER A 777 -9.29 39.41 -15.30
N THR A 778 -8.57 39.02 -14.26
CA THR A 778 -8.55 39.73 -12.97
C THR A 778 -7.75 41.04 -13.00
N ASP A 779 -6.78 41.15 -13.92
CA ASP A 779 -5.99 42.35 -14.19
C ASP A 779 -5.27 42.18 -15.55
N PRO A 780 -5.98 42.47 -16.66
CA PRO A 780 -5.44 42.24 -18.00
C PRO A 780 -4.16 43.03 -18.28
N ASP A 781 -4.10 44.30 -17.86
CA ASP A 781 -2.96 45.19 -18.13
C ASP A 781 -1.68 44.70 -17.43
N ALA A 782 -1.77 44.31 -16.16
CA ALA A 782 -0.61 43.79 -15.43
C ALA A 782 -0.20 42.40 -15.93
N SER A 783 -1.16 41.57 -16.32
CA SER A 783 -0.90 40.23 -16.85
C SER A 783 -0.22 40.30 -18.22
N GLU A 784 -0.74 41.14 -19.12
CA GLU A 784 -0.18 41.39 -20.44
C GLU A 784 1.25 41.91 -20.35
N LYS A 785 1.53 42.85 -19.44
CA LYS A 785 2.88 43.36 -19.24
C LYS A 785 3.88 42.25 -18.92
N LEU A 786 3.53 41.33 -18.01
CA LEU A 786 4.41 40.22 -17.65
C LEU A 786 4.66 39.27 -18.82
N MET A 787 3.67 39.05 -19.68
CA MET A 787 3.82 38.23 -20.89
C MET A 787 4.70 38.93 -21.92
N ARG A 788 4.48 40.23 -22.19
CA ARG A 788 5.29 41.01 -23.13
C ARG A 788 6.76 41.13 -22.69
N ASP A 789 7.02 41.22 -21.39
CA ASP A 789 8.39 41.21 -20.86
C ASP A 789 9.14 39.93 -21.27
N MET A 790 8.45 38.77 -21.35
CA MET A 790 9.00 37.48 -21.83
C MET A 790 9.29 37.45 -23.34
N LEU A 791 8.69 38.36 -24.11
CA LEU A 791 8.85 38.43 -25.58
C LEU A 791 9.99 39.36 -26.02
N THR A 792 10.61 40.08 -25.09
CA THR A 792 11.72 41.00 -25.42
C THR A 792 12.94 40.22 -25.91
N SER A 793 13.66 40.76 -26.89
CA SER A 793 14.82 40.10 -27.51
C SER A 793 15.90 39.73 -26.48
N GLU A 794 16.15 40.61 -25.51
CA GLU A 794 17.10 40.37 -24.43
C GLU A 794 16.65 39.22 -23.52
N ARG A 795 15.36 39.16 -23.17
CA ARG A 795 14.80 38.11 -22.30
C ARG A 795 14.78 36.76 -23.01
N LEU A 796 14.41 36.73 -24.29
CA LEU A 796 14.44 35.54 -25.13
C LEU A 796 15.84 34.95 -25.23
N ALA A 797 16.86 35.80 -25.40
CA ALA A 797 18.25 35.35 -25.45
C ALA A 797 18.72 34.71 -24.13
N GLU A 798 18.32 35.27 -22.99
CA GLU A 798 18.80 34.78 -21.69
C GLU A 798 17.97 33.60 -21.15
N PHE A 799 16.64 33.71 -21.16
CA PHE A 799 15.69 32.81 -20.50
C PHE A 799 14.65 32.17 -21.44
N GLY A 800 14.70 32.45 -22.75
CA GLY A 800 13.68 32.00 -23.72
C GLY A 800 13.47 30.48 -23.71
N TYR A 801 14.53 29.69 -23.55
CA TYR A 801 14.47 28.21 -23.48
C TYR A 801 13.67 27.67 -22.27
N LEU A 802 13.36 28.51 -21.27
CA LEU A 802 12.50 28.17 -20.13
C LEU A 802 11.14 28.84 -20.21
N GLU A 803 11.13 30.13 -20.55
CA GLU A 803 9.96 30.99 -20.49
C GLU A 803 9.03 30.83 -21.71
N MET A 804 9.59 30.66 -22.91
CA MET A 804 8.80 30.52 -24.14
C MET A 804 7.99 29.23 -24.17
N PRO A 805 8.55 28.05 -23.80
CA PRO A 805 7.78 26.81 -23.65
C PRO A 805 6.63 26.94 -22.64
N ALA A 806 6.88 27.58 -21.49
CA ALA A 806 5.87 27.81 -20.46
C ALA A 806 4.72 28.70 -20.96
N LEU A 807 5.02 29.69 -21.79
CA LEU A 807 4.03 30.58 -22.39
C LEU A 807 3.25 29.89 -23.52
N ALA A 808 3.93 29.12 -24.36
CA ALA A 808 3.32 28.34 -25.44
C ALA A 808 2.33 27.30 -24.88
N ASP A 809 2.69 26.57 -23.82
CA ASP A 809 1.81 25.59 -23.15
C ASP A 809 0.54 26.25 -22.56
N ALA A 810 0.60 27.54 -22.21
CA ALA A 810 -0.50 28.26 -21.57
C ALA A 810 -1.37 29.07 -22.54
N VAL A 811 -0.94 29.24 -23.80
CA VAL A 811 -1.47 30.25 -24.75
C VAL A 811 -2.97 30.13 -25.00
N GLU A 812 -3.52 28.91 -24.94
CA GLU A 812 -4.94 28.65 -25.14
C GLU A 812 -5.83 29.49 -24.19
N GLY A 813 -5.38 29.72 -22.96
CA GLY A 813 -6.16 30.48 -21.98
C GLY A 813 -6.26 31.99 -22.29
N LEU A 814 -5.53 32.50 -23.27
CA LEU A 814 -5.61 33.90 -23.72
C LEU A 814 -6.66 34.12 -24.82
N SER A 815 -7.19 33.04 -25.42
CA SER A 815 -7.97 33.09 -26.65
C SER A 815 -9.21 33.99 -26.56
N ASP A 816 -9.92 33.94 -25.42
CA ASP A 816 -11.14 34.73 -25.21
C ASP A 816 -10.84 36.20 -24.86
N ALA A 817 -9.66 36.48 -24.31
CA ALA A 817 -9.34 37.78 -23.73
C ALA A 817 -8.51 38.66 -24.67
N ARG A 818 -7.44 38.11 -25.27
CA ARG A 818 -6.41 38.83 -26.05
C ARG A 818 -5.80 37.98 -27.17
N PRO A 819 -6.56 37.69 -28.24
CA PRO A 819 -6.04 36.96 -29.41
C PRO A 819 -4.93 37.72 -30.15
N ASP A 820 -4.87 39.05 -30.04
CA ASP A 820 -3.77 39.88 -30.55
C ASP A 820 -2.43 39.57 -29.87
N LEU A 821 -2.44 39.36 -28.54
CA LEU A 821 -1.25 38.96 -27.78
C LEU A 821 -0.75 37.56 -28.18
N ILE A 822 -1.67 36.65 -28.54
CA ILE A 822 -1.30 35.34 -29.09
C ILE A 822 -0.48 35.53 -30.38
N GLY A 823 -0.94 36.40 -31.28
CA GLY A 823 -0.21 36.69 -32.51
C GLY A 823 1.22 37.20 -32.27
N GLU A 824 1.42 38.02 -31.24
CA GLU A 824 2.75 38.48 -30.83
C GLU A 824 3.63 37.37 -30.25
N ILE A 825 3.05 36.44 -29.48
CA ILE A 825 3.77 35.27 -28.94
C ILE A 825 4.30 34.42 -30.09
N TYR A 826 3.51 34.16 -31.13
CA TYR A 826 3.97 33.45 -32.33
C TYR A 826 5.09 34.20 -33.03
N ALA A 827 4.92 35.52 -33.27
CA ALA A 827 5.92 36.32 -33.95
C ALA A 827 7.26 36.34 -33.19
N ALA A 828 7.22 36.45 -31.86
CA ALA A 828 8.40 36.42 -31.00
C ALA A 828 9.05 35.04 -30.95
N ALA A 829 8.26 33.97 -30.77
CA ALA A 829 8.75 32.61 -30.70
C ALA A 829 9.48 32.21 -31.99
N PHE A 830 8.82 32.32 -33.14
CA PHE A 830 9.41 31.92 -34.42
C PHE A 830 10.46 32.91 -34.94
N GLY A 831 10.36 34.19 -34.54
CA GLY A 831 11.32 35.24 -34.90
C GLY A 831 12.67 35.13 -34.20
N PHE A 832 12.75 34.37 -33.09
CA PHE A 832 13.99 34.11 -32.37
C PHE A 832 14.54 32.70 -32.68
N ALA A 833 15.85 32.53 -32.60
CA ALA A 833 16.49 31.24 -32.81
C ALA A 833 17.50 30.96 -31.69
N GLU A 834 17.17 30.00 -30.83
CA GLU A 834 18.12 29.46 -29.85
C GLU A 834 19.12 28.53 -30.55
N SER A 835 20.41 28.88 -30.46
CA SER A 835 21.51 28.13 -31.08
C SER A 835 22.43 27.47 -30.06
N SER A 836 22.24 27.76 -28.76
CA SER A 836 23.02 27.14 -27.70
C SER A 836 22.62 25.68 -27.49
N GLU A 837 23.62 24.80 -27.45
CA GLU A 837 23.50 23.39 -27.05
C GLU A 837 23.93 23.16 -25.60
N ASP A 838 23.98 24.22 -24.78
CA ASP A 838 24.30 24.09 -23.35
C ASP A 838 23.33 23.14 -22.66
N ALA A 839 23.88 22.23 -21.87
CA ALA A 839 23.11 21.18 -21.20
C ALA A 839 22.13 21.78 -20.18
N THR A 840 20.91 21.25 -20.20
CA THR A 840 19.82 21.59 -19.28
C THR A 840 19.31 20.34 -18.57
N THR A 841 18.68 20.53 -17.41
CA THR A 841 18.11 19.43 -16.63
C THR A 841 16.61 19.34 -16.88
N LEU A 842 16.13 18.21 -17.44
CA LEU A 842 14.70 17.97 -17.64
C LEU A 842 13.99 17.51 -16.37
N SER A 843 14.67 16.67 -15.57
CA SER A 843 14.13 16.13 -14.32
C SER A 843 15.16 16.16 -13.20
N SER A 844 14.72 16.56 -12.01
CA SER A 844 15.46 16.36 -10.76
C SER A 844 14.91 15.11 -10.06
N GLY A 845 15.55 13.95 -10.26
CA GLY A 845 15.14 12.67 -9.69
C GLY A 845 16.20 11.57 -9.85
N VAL A 846 15.90 10.35 -9.40
CA VAL A 846 16.85 9.20 -9.38
C VAL A 846 17.39 8.84 -10.77
N VAL A 847 16.65 9.16 -11.84
CA VAL A 847 17.12 9.15 -13.23
C VAL A 847 16.99 10.57 -13.78
N GLY A 848 18.08 11.35 -13.71
CA GLY A 848 18.13 12.69 -14.27
C GLY A 848 18.22 12.62 -15.79
N LEU A 849 17.18 13.08 -16.49
CA LEU A 849 17.22 13.27 -17.94
C LEU A 849 17.82 14.64 -18.25
N THR A 850 18.77 14.69 -19.18
CA THR A 850 19.42 15.92 -19.65
C THR A 850 18.89 16.28 -21.04
N SER A 851 18.65 17.57 -21.28
CA SER A 851 18.32 18.18 -22.58
C SER A 851 19.36 19.25 -22.89
N ASN A 852 19.10 20.09 -23.88
CA ASN A 852 19.86 21.31 -24.12
C ASN A 852 18.92 22.50 -24.38
N ARG A 853 19.46 23.72 -24.29
CA ARG A 853 18.69 24.96 -24.47
C ARG A 853 17.92 25.00 -25.79
N ARG A 854 18.56 24.59 -26.90
CA ARG A 854 17.92 24.53 -28.21
C ARG A 854 16.70 23.61 -28.22
N GLN A 855 16.83 22.36 -27.78
CA GLN A 855 15.74 21.39 -27.72
C GLN A 855 14.59 21.86 -26.82
N ASP A 856 14.93 22.48 -25.69
CA ASP A 856 13.93 23.03 -24.78
C ASP A 856 13.15 24.18 -25.40
N TYR A 857 13.81 25.07 -26.16
CA TYR A 857 13.15 26.13 -26.90
C TYR A 857 12.27 25.58 -28.04
N GLU A 858 12.74 24.55 -28.75
CA GLU A 858 12.01 23.92 -29.86
C GLU A 858 10.66 23.31 -29.42
N HIS A 859 10.48 22.95 -28.14
CA HIS A 859 9.15 22.58 -27.59
C HIS A 859 8.11 23.69 -27.77
N ALA A 860 8.51 24.96 -27.70
CA ALA A 860 7.59 26.07 -27.92
C ALA A 860 7.03 26.08 -29.35
N TYR A 861 7.85 25.75 -30.36
CA TYR A 861 7.37 25.65 -31.75
C TYR A 861 6.32 24.57 -31.90
N PHE A 862 6.58 23.39 -31.31
CA PHE A 862 5.66 22.27 -31.32
C PHE A 862 4.33 22.63 -30.64
N ALA A 863 4.38 23.16 -29.42
CA ALA A 863 3.19 23.52 -28.65
C ALA A 863 2.34 24.60 -29.36
N LEU A 864 2.97 25.60 -29.98
CA LEU A 864 2.27 26.61 -30.77
C LEU A 864 1.67 26.00 -32.05
N ALA A 865 2.40 25.18 -32.79
CA ALA A 865 1.88 24.54 -34.00
C ALA A 865 0.68 23.62 -33.73
N GLU A 866 0.70 22.86 -32.62
CA GLU A 866 -0.44 22.05 -32.17
C GLU A 866 -1.68 22.91 -31.83
N PHE A 867 -1.49 24.10 -31.26
CA PHE A 867 -2.60 25.00 -30.92
C PHE A 867 -3.11 25.81 -32.13
N PHE A 868 -2.31 25.98 -33.18
CA PHE A 868 -2.60 26.85 -34.32
C PHE A 868 -3.95 26.60 -35.02
N PRO A 869 -4.42 25.35 -35.27
CA PRO A 869 -5.73 25.11 -35.88
C PRO A 869 -6.87 25.72 -35.06
N LYS A 870 -6.80 25.61 -33.73
CA LYS A 870 -7.78 26.22 -32.83
C LYS A 870 -7.67 27.74 -32.81
N PHE A 871 -6.47 28.29 -32.93
CA PHE A 871 -6.29 29.74 -33.03
C PHE A 871 -6.92 30.31 -34.31
N LEU A 872 -6.80 29.60 -35.45
CA LEU A 872 -7.48 29.94 -36.70
C LEU A 872 -9.00 29.98 -36.56
N GLU A 873 -9.59 29.04 -35.81
CA GLU A 873 -11.03 29.03 -35.55
C GLU A 873 -11.50 30.21 -34.70
N ILE A 874 -10.69 30.65 -33.73
CA ILE A 874 -11.05 31.69 -32.76
C ILE A 874 -10.84 33.09 -33.33
N SER A 875 -9.68 33.36 -33.93
CA SER A 875 -9.36 34.65 -34.56
C SER A 875 -8.59 34.42 -35.87
N PRO A 876 -9.28 34.22 -37.00
CA PRO A 876 -8.65 33.98 -38.30
C PRO A 876 -7.66 35.08 -38.69
N ARG A 877 -7.97 36.35 -38.39
CA ARG A 877 -7.13 37.50 -38.74
C ARG A 877 -5.79 37.48 -38.01
N ASP A 878 -5.83 37.28 -36.69
CA ASP A 878 -4.61 37.27 -35.87
C ASP A 878 -3.78 36.00 -36.16
N ALA A 879 -4.45 34.87 -36.39
CA ALA A 879 -3.80 33.61 -36.77
C ALA A 879 -3.11 33.69 -38.15
N VAL A 880 -3.73 34.29 -39.16
CA VAL A 880 -3.09 34.54 -40.47
C VAL A 880 -1.90 35.48 -40.31
N THR A 881 -2.02 36.52 -39.46
CA THR A 881 -0.92 37.45 -39.19
C THR A 881 0.24 36.74 -38.50
N ALA A 882 -0.05 35.86 -37.55
CA ALA A 882 0.92 35.00 -36.87
C ALA A 882 1.61 34.03 -37.85
N LEU A 883 0.84 33.35 -38.71
CA LEU A 883 1.36 32.47 -39.76
C LEU A 883 2.30 33.22 -40.71
N ALA A 884 1.90 34.40 -41.16
CA ALA A 884 2.74 35.25 -41.99
C ALA A 884 4.06 35.62 -41.28
N ALA A 885 4.02 35.97 -39.99
CA ALA A 885 5.22 36.25 -39.21
C ALA A 885 6.12 35.01 -39.05
N THR A 886 5.55 33.85 -38.74
CA THR A 886 6.24 32.57 -38.63
C THR A 886 6.97 32.21 -39.92
N LEU A 887 6.29 32.33 -41.07
CA LEU A 887 6.85 32.00 -42.38
C LEU A 887 7.96 32.94 -42.81
N ARG A 888 7.86 34.24 -42.49
CA ARG A 888 8.96 35.19 -42.69
C ARG A 888 10.21 34.82 -41.90
N ALA A 889 10.03 34.29 -40.70
CA ALA A 889 11.14 33.87 -39.87
C ALA A 889 11.76 32.55 -40.37
N TYR A 890 10.93 31.61 -40.80
CA TYR A 890 11.35 30.37 -41.45
C TYR A 890 12.16 30.66 -42.72
N HIS A 891 11.65 31.51 -43.62
CA HIS A 891 12.34 31.88 -44.85
C HIS A 891 13.70 32.55 -44.62
N ARG A 892 13.80 33.41 -43.58
CA ARG A 892 15.05 34.10 -43.23
C ARG A 892 16.17 33.16 -42.76
N LYS A 893 15.85 31.96 -42.26
CA LYS A 893 16.87 30.97 -41.84
C LYS A 893 17.58 30.33 -43.04
N ASP A 894 16.85 30.11 -44.14
CA ASP A 894 17.35 29.33 -45.28
C ASP A 894 17.74 30.16 -46.51
N SER A 895 17.38 31.44 -46.57
CA SER A 895 17.59 32.30 -47.74
C SER A 895 18.62 33.41 -47.52
N LEU A 896 19.65 33.46 -48.38
CA LEU A 896 20.60 34.57 -48.50
C LEU A 896 20.07 35.72 -49.38
N ARG A 897 18.86 35.61 -49.93
CA ARG A 897 18.26 36.61 -50.82
C ARG A 897 17.37 37.58 -50.05
N ALA A 898 17.37 38.84 -50.47
CA ALA A 898 16.41 39.81 -49.97
C ALA A 898 14.98 39.36 -50.33
N VAL A 899 14.04 39.54 -49.38
CA VAL A 899 12.61 39.33 -49.63
C VAL A 899 12.17 40.36 -50.68
N GLU A 900 11.88 39.92 -51.88
CA GLU A 900 11.28 40.75 -52.93
C GLU A 900 9.76 40.71 -52.77
N SER A 901 9.11 41.86 -52.67
CA SER A 901 7.64 41.96 -52.68
C SER A 901 7.16 42.41 -54.05
N PHE A 902 6.00 41.92 -54.47
CA PHE A 902 5.31 42.40 -55.67
C PHE A 902 3.88 42.81 -55.33
N GLU A 903 3.39 43.77 -56.09
CA GLU A 903 2.05 44.35 -55.88
C GLU A 903 1.06 43.77 -56.89
N VAL A 904 -0.17 43.61 -56.42
CA VAL A 904 -1.30 43.21 -57.26
C VAL A 904 -2.48 44.15 -57.01
N ASP A 905 -3.10 44.62 -58.09
CA ASP A 905 -4.16 45.63 -58.04
C ASP A 905 -5.56 45.00 -57.93
N TRP A 906 -6.22 45.20 -56.79
CA TRP A 906 -7.67 45.01 -56.62
C TRP A 906 -8.41 46.33 -56.94
N ILE A 907 -9.74 46.26 -57.09
CA ILE A 907 -10.57 47.41 -57.50
C ILE A 907 -10.46 48.59 -56.52
N ASP A 908 -10.30 48.28 -55.23
CA ASP A 908 -10.39 49.20 -54.10
C ASP A 908 -9.04 49.43 -53.38
N LYS A 909 -8.05 48.55 -53.57
CA LYS A 909 -6.71 48.69 -52.99
C LYS A 909 -5.65 47.89 -53.74
N GLN A 910 -4.40 48.29 -53.56
CA GLN A 910 -3.22 47.52 -53.97
C GLN A 910 -2.80 46.60 -52.80
N VAL A 911 -2.46 45.34 -53.10
CA VAL A 911 -2.11 44.34 -52.10
C VAL A 911 -0.69 43.85 -52.36
N SER A 912 0.14 43.91 -51.32
CA SER A 912 1.55 43.51 -51.35
C SER A 912 1.71 42.04 -50.96
N ILE A 913 2.43 41.28 -51.79
CA ILE A 913 2.74 39.87 -51.56
C ILE A 913 4.25 39.70 -51.47
N GLU A 914 4.72 39.04 -50.41
CA GLU A 914 6.15 38.78 -50.18
C GLU A 914 6.56 37.46 -50.84
N ALA A 915 7.56 37.50 -51.73
CA ALA A 915 8.14 36.27 -52.27
C ALA A 915 8.90 35.50 -51.19
N ASP A 916 8.74 34.18 -51.17
CA ASP A 916 9.29 33.29 -50.14
C ASP A 916 9.87 31.99 -50.71
N VAL A 917 9.98 31.88 -52.04
CA VAL A 917 10.54 30.71 -52.74
C VAL A 917 9.74 29.43 -52.45
N SER A 918 8.45 29.58 -52.14
CA SER A 918 7.53 28.49 -51.79
C SER A 918 7.34 27.44 -52.87
N SER A 919 7.65 27.77 -54.13
CA SER A 919 7.73 26.79 -55.22
C SER A 919 8.66 25.60 -54.94
N ILE A 920 9.62 25.73 -54.02
CA ILE A 920 10.62 24.70 -53.70
C ILE A 920 10.25 23.87 -52.46
N TRP A 921 9.79 24.53 -51.39
CA TRP A 921 9.66 23.92 -50.06
C TRP A 921 8.21 23.75 -49.59
N SER A 922 7.26 24.50 -50.16
CA SER A 922 5.90 24.52 -49.62
C SER A 922 5.02 23.35 -50.09
N ILE A 923 5.51 22.48 -50.98
CA ILE A 923 4.77 21.36 -51.57
C ILE A 923 5.59 20.07 -51.49
N GLY A 924 4.95 19.00 -50.99
CA GLY A 924 5.48 17.64 -50.92
C GLY A 924 5.92 17.22 -49.52
N ASP A 925 6.04 15.91 -49.31
CA ASP A 925 6.23 15.27 -47.99
C ASP A 925 7.58 15.56 -47.30
N LEU A 926 8.52 16.22 -48.00
CA LEU A 926 9.91 16.36 -47.56
C LEU A 926 10.08 17.27 -46.33
N TYR A 927 9.17 18.24 -46.15
CA TYR A 927 9.22 19.26 -45.09
C TYR A 927 8.00 19.21 -44.17
N ASP A 928 7.12 18.21 -44.29
CA ASP A 928 5.88 18.09 -43.50
C ASP A 928 6.13 17.92 -41.99
N HIS A 929 7.35 17.59 -41.60
CA HIS A 929 7.75 17.49 -40.19
C HIS A 929 8.05 18.87 -39.56
N ASP A 930 8.27 19.91 -40.35
CA ASP A 930 8.61 21.24 -39.85
C ASP A 930 7.35 21.98 -39.35
N GLU A 931 7.42 22.55 -38.14
CA GLU A 931 6.27 23.19 -37.50
C GLU A 931 5.60 24.31 -38.34
N PRO A 932 6.34 25.20 -39.03
CA PRO A 932 5.73 26.17 -39.95
C PRO A 932 4.96 25.54 -41.11
N VAL A 933 5.40 24.38 -41.62
CA VAL A 933 4.72 23.65 -42.69
C VAL A 933 3.46 22.98 -42.16
N LYS A 934 3.50 22.40 -40.95
CA LYS A 934 2.29 21.89 -40.29
C LYS A 934 1.24 22.99 -40.10
N MET A 935 1.65 24.20 -39.71
CA MET A 935 0.75 25.34 -39.62
C MET A 935 0.15 25.75 -40.98
N LEU A 936 0.94 25.73 -42.06
CA LEU A 936 0.44 25.94 -43.43
C LEU A 936 -0.55 24.86 -43.88
N ASN A 937 -0.30 23.60 -43.52
CA ASN A 937 -1.20 22.49 -43.80
C ASN A 937 -2.52 22.67 -43.02
N ALA A 938 -2.45 23.00 -41.72
CA ALA A 938 -3.63 23.32 -40.91
C ALA A 938 -4.44 24.51 -41.48
N PHE A 939 -3.78 25.55 -41.98
CA PHE A 939 -4.45 26.63 -42.70
C PHE A 939 -5.15 26.14 -43.97
N THR A 940 -4.52 25.25 -44.73
CA THR A 940 -5.11 24.64 -45.94
C THR A 940 -6.36 23.82 -45.61
N ASP A 941 -6.31 23.04 -44.52
CA ASP A 941 -7.45 22.24 -44.06
C ASP A 941 -8.60 23.13 -43.59
N TRP A 942 -8.29 24.17 -42.80
CA TRP A 942 -9.26 25.17 -42.36
C TRP A 942 -9.91 25.88 -43.56
N LEU A 943 -9.12 26.33 -44.54
CA LEU A 943 -9.61 26.95 -45.77
C LEU A 943 -10.60 26.04 -46.50
N THR A 944 -10.25 24.77 -46.67
CA THR A 944 -11.07 23.77 -47.35
C THR A 944 -12.40 23.61 -46.64
N LEU A 945 -12.39 23.46 -45.31
CA LEU A 945 -13.60 23.32 -44.50
C LEU A 945 -14.51 24.55 -44.58
N GLN A 946 -13.96 25.77 -44.54
CA GLN A 946 -14.73 27.00 -44.66
C GLN A 946 -15.38 27.13 -46.04
N VAL A 947 -14.66 26.77 -47.10
CA VAL A 947 -15.18 26.87 -48.47
C VAL A 947 -16.22 25.80 -48.76
N ASP A 948 -16.02 24.57 -48.29
CA ASP A 948 -16.97 23.47 -48.47
C ASP A 948 -18.31 23.76 -47.79
N SER A 949 -18.29 24.52 -46.69
CA SER A 949 -19.49 24.90 -45.95
C SER A 949 -20.12 26.21 -46.41
N GLY A 950 -19.31 27.23 -46.74
CA GLY A 950 -19.76 28.59 -47.05
C GLY A 950 -19.72 29.00 -48.53
N GLY A 951 -19.17 28.15 -49.41
CA GLY A 951 -19.07 28.37 -50.85
C GLY A 951 -18.36 29.68 -51.22
N SER A 952 -18.87 30.39 -52.23
CA SER A 952 -18.26 31.63 -52.72
C SER A 952 -18.23 32.77 -51.69
N SER A 953 -19.13 32.78 -50.70
CA SER A 953 -19.13 33.82 -49.65
C SER A 953 -17.91 33.66 -48.75
N ALA A 954 -17.68 32.45 -48.24
CA ALA A 954 -16.50 32.15 -47.43
C ALA A 954 -15.20 32.38 -48.20
N ALA A 955 -15.15 31.96 -49.47
CA ALA A 955 -13.99 32.23 -50.33
C ALA A 955 -13.69 33.73 -50.49
N THR A 956 -14.72 34.56 -50.60
CA THR A 956 -14.57 36.03 -50.68
C THR A 956 -14.09 36.60 -49.34
N GLU A 957 -14.68 36.19 -48.22
CA GLU A 957 -14.28 36.65 -46.87
C GLU A 957 -12.82 36.28 -46.54
N ILE A 958 -12.39 35.08 -46.91
CA ILE A 958 -11.00 34.63 -46.78
C ILE A 958 -10.06 35.49 -47.61
N VAL A 959 -10.37 35.72 -48.89
CA VAL A 959 -9.52 36.55 -49.74
C VAL A 959 -9.46 37.97 -49.20
N ASP A 960 -10.58 38.54 -48.76
CA ASP A 960 -10.61 39.86 -48.15
C ASP A 960 -9.76 39.94 -46.87
N LEU A 961 -9.80 38.91 -46.02
CA LEU A 961 -8.93 38.76 -44.86
C LEU A 961 -7.45 38.78 -45.25
N LEU A 962 -7.05 37.98 -46.25
CA LEU A 962 -5.67 37.91 -46.72
C LEU A 962 -5.23 39.21 -47.39
N ARG A 963 -6.14 39.94 -48.04
CA ARG A 963 -5.82 41.25 -48.62
C ARG A 963 -5.54 42.31 -47.55
N ASP A 964 -6.01 42.12 -46.32
CA ASP A 964 -5.80 43.03 -45.18
C ASP A 964 -4.51 42.75 -44.41
N VAL A 965 -3.82 41.66 -44.72
CA VAL A 965 -2.57 41.23 -44.11
C VAL A 965 -1.50 41.16 -45.20
N VAL A 966 -0.28 41.65 -44.93
CA VAL A 966 0.83 41.40 -45.85
C VAL A 966 1.23 39.93 -45.69
N CYS A 967 0.97 39.11 -46.71
CA CYS A 967 1.15 37.66 -46.65
C CYS A 967 2.30 37.20 -47.55
N PRO A 968 3.13 36.24 -47.08
CA PRO A 968 4.04 35.48 -47.93
C PRO A 968 3.31 34.73 -49.05
N ALA A 969 4.00 34.52 -50.17
CA ALA A 969 3.46 33.86 -51.34
C ALA A 969 2.99 32.42 -51.05
N SER A 970 3.62 31.69 -50.11
CA SER A 970 3.15 30.37 -49.67
C SER A 970 1.70 30.33 -49.20
N ILE A 971 1.23 31.36 -48.47
CA ILE A 971 -0.17 31.43 -48.00
C ILE A 971 -1.11 31.54 -49.20
N TRP A 972 -0.82 32.46 -50.14
CA TRP A 972 -1.59 32.61 -51.38
C TRP A 972 -1.53 31.36 -52.25
N ARG A 973 -0.40 30.67 -52.30
CA ARG A 973 -0.23 29.40 -53.00
C ARG A 973 -1.19 28.34 -52.44
N ARG A 974 -1.34 28.22 -51.11
CA ARG A 974 -2.31 27.31 -50.48
C ARG A 974 -3.76 27.66 -50.83
N VAL A 975 -4.09 28.95 -50.94
CA VAL A 975 -5.41 29.38 -51.44
C VAL A 975 -5.65 28.88 -52.86
N PHE A 976 -4.68 29.01 -53.77
CA PHE A 976 -4.82 28.49 -55.15
C PHE A 976 -4.94 26.97 -55.23
N VAL A 977 -4.27 26.23 -54.33
CA VAL A 977 -4.43 24.77 -54.22
C VAL A 977 -5.88 24.41 -53.88
N VAL A 978 -6.47 25.03 -52.86
CA VAL A 978 -7.88 24.82 -52.48
C VAL A 978 -8.82 25.31 -53.59
N ALA A 979 -8.51 26.47 -54.19
CA ALA A 979 -9.31 27.03 -55.29
C ALA A 979 -9.35 26.12 -56.52
N THR A 980 -8.29 25.35 -56.79
CA THR A 980 -8.26 24.38 -57.90
C THR A 980 -9.22 23.21 -57.64
N GLN A 981 -9.44 22.84 -56.38
CA GLN A 981 -10.38 21.78 -55.98
C GLN A 981 -11.83 22.28 -55.98
N SER A 982 -12.05 23.56 -55.63
CA SER A 982 -13.36 24.20 -55.55
C SER A 982 -13.45 25.49 -56.40
N PRO A 983 -13.32 25.40 -57.74
CA PRO A 983 -13.09 26.57 -58.60
C PRO A 983 -14.29 27.52 -58.68
N GLU A 984 -15.51 27.00 -58.58
CA GLU A 984 -16.75 27.79 -58.57
C GLU A 984 -16.79 28.78 -57.39
N ALA A 985 -16.19 28.43 -56.25
CA ALA A 985 -16.15 29.30 -55.07
C ALA A 985 -15.22 30.50 -55.25
N PHE A 986 -14.07 30.32 -55.91
CA PHE A 986 -12.98 31.30 -55.94
C PHE A 986 -12.87 32.14 -57.22
N THR A 987 -13.60 31.80 -58.29
CA THR A 987 -13.48 32.45 -59.61
C THR A 987 -13.60 33.98 -59.51
N VAL A 988 -14.56 34.50 -58.72
CA VAL A 988 -14.74 35.96 -58.55
C VAL A 988 -13.65 36.56 -57.67
N ALA A 989 -13.36 35.94 -56.52
CA ALA A 989 -12.44 36.48 -55.51
C ALA A 989 -10.98 36.54 -55.99
N LEU A 990 -10.54 35.56 -56.81
CA LEU A 990 -9.17 35.46 -57.33
C LEU A 990 -8.99 36.01 -58.75
N GLU A 991 -10.04 36.56 -59.40
CA GLU A 991 -9.90 37.18 -60.73
C GLU A 991 -8.75 38.21 -60.80
N PRO A 992 -8.59 39.13 -59.82
CA PRO A 992 -7.53 40.14 -59.88
C PRO A 992 -6.12 39.56 -59.92
N MET A 993 -5.88 38.45 -59.22
CA MET A 993 -4.60 37.72 -59.26
C MET A 993 -4.37 37.06 -60.62
N CYS A 994 -5.42 36.48 -61.21
CA CYS A 994 -5.34 35.77 -62.49
C CYS A 994 -5.07 36.69 -63.70
N ARG A 995 -5.35 38.00 -63.58
CA ARG A 995 -5.09 39.00 -64.63
C ARG A 995 -3.87 39.90 -64.34
N SER A 996 -3.16 39.65 -63.24
CA SER A 996 -1.99 40.44 -62.86
C SER A 996 -0.73 39.87 -63.49
N THR A 997 -0.03 40.68 -64.30
CA THR A 997 1.23 40.28 -64.93
C THR A 997 2.33 40.02 -63.91
N THR A 998 2.33 40.71 -62.76
CA THR A 998 3.29 40.49 -61.68
C THR A 998 3.04 39.17 -60.95
N ALA A 999 1.78 38.82 -60.69
CA ALA A 999 1.42 37.54 -60.07
C ALA A 999 1.69 36.35 -61.01
N LEU A 1000 1.33 36.49 -62.30
CA LEU A 1000 1.58 35.48 -63.33
C LEU A 1000 3.08 35.27 -63.61
N ALA A 1001 3.92 36.30 -63.46
CA ALA A 1001 5.37 36.20 -63.60
C ALA A 1001 6.09 35.72 -62.32
N SER A 1002 5.39 35.61 -61.19
CA SER A 1002 5.99 35.21 -59.92
C SER A 1002 6.40 33.73 -59.96
N SER A 1003 7.66 33.43 -59.61
CA SER A 1003 8.13 32.04 -59.50
C SER A 1003 7.38 31.24 -58.43
N ASP A 1004 6.78 31.91 -57.45
CA ASP A 1004 6.10 31.26 -56.33
C ASP A 1004 4.62 30.98 -56.61
N LEU A 1005 3.97 31.78 -57.44
CA LEU A 1005 2.53 31.67 -57.71
C LEU A 1005 2.18 31.22 -59.13
N SER A 1006 3.06 31.41 -60.12
CA SER A 1006 2.77 31.11 -61.54
C SER A 1006 2.20 29.71 -61.78
N ASP A 1007 2.86 28.67 -61.27
CA ASP A 1007 2.40 27.27 -61.38
C ASP A 1007 1.05 27.04 -60.70
N ALA A 1008 0.81 27.61 -59.51
CA ALA A 1008 -0.47 27.45 -58.81
C ALA A 1008 -1.61 28.20 -59.52
N ILE A 1009 -1.33 29.38 -60.10
CA ILE A 1009 -2.28 30.12 -60.92
C ILE A 1009 -2.57 29.37 -62.22
N ASP A 1010 -1.57 28.77 -62.88
CA ASP A 1010 -1.77 27.94 -64.08
C ASP A 1010 -2.70 26.75 -63.79
N GLN A 1011 -2.42 26.00 -62.71
CA GLN A 1011 -3.24 24.86 -62.30
C GLN A 1011 -4.70 25.27 -62.02
N PHE A 1012 -4.91 26.39 -61.34
CA PHE A 1012 -6.25 26.93 -61.11
C PHE A 1012 -6.93 27.36 -62.42
N LEU A 1013 -6.23 28.07 -63.30
CA LEU A 1013 -6.78 28.53 -64.58
C LEU A 1013 -7.18 27.35 -65.49
N ARG A 1014 -6.45 26.24 -65.49
CA ARG A 1014 -6.82 25.03 -66.27
C ARG A 1014 -8.24 24.54 -65.98
N VAL A 1015 -8.70 24.70 -64.74
CA VAL A 1015 -10.04 24.27 -64.30
C VAL A 1015 -11.04 25.42 -64.25
N ALA A 1016 -10.64 26.62 -63.83
CA ALA A 1016 -11.53 27.75 -63.58
C ALA A 1016 -11.75 28.65 -64.81
N PHE A 1017 -10.88 28.61 -65.84
CA PHE A 1017 -10.99 29.51 -67.00
C PHE A 1017 -12.39 29.53 -67.65
N PRO A 1018 -13.09 28.38 -67.84
CA PRO A 1018 -14.46 28.38 -68.40
C PRO A 1018 -15.51 29.08 -67.52
N LEU A 1019 -15.27 29.20 -66.21
CA LEU A 1019 -16.17 29.77 -65.22
C LEU A 1019 -16.11 31.30 -65.19
N PHE A 1020 -15.04 31.90 -65.70
CA PHE A 1020 -14.90 33.37 -65.77
C PHE A 1020 -15.83 33.99 -66.81
N ALA A 1021 -16.32 35.19 -66.50
CA ALA A 1021 -17.02 36.05 -67.46
C ALA A 1021 -16.14 36.31 -68.70
N VAL A 1022 -16.77 36.51 -69.86
CA VAL A 1022 -16.07 36.72 -71.15
C VAL A 1022 -15.06 37.86 -71.08
N GLU A 1023 -15.43 38.97 -70.42
CA GLU A 1023 -14.56 40.13 -70.23
C GLU A 1023 -13.33 39.80 -69.36
N SER A 1024 -13.52 39.05 -68.27
CA SER A 1024 -12.44 38.60 -67.39
C SER A 1024 -11.48 37.65 -68.12
N ARG A 1025 -12.00 36.72 -68.93
CA ARG A 1025 -11.18 35.83 -69.77
C ARG A 1025 -10.29 36.60 -70.75
N GLN A 1026 -10.84 37.61 -71.45
CA GLN A 1026 -10.07 38.44 -72.37
C GLN A 1026 -8.94 39.21 -71.66
N ARG A 1027 -9.19 39.67 -70.43
CA ARG A 1027 -8.16 40.35 -69.61
C ARG A 1027 -7.06 39.39 -69.17
N ILE A 1028 -7.42 38.17 -68.75
CA ILE A 1028 -6.46 37.13 -68.38
C ILE A 1028 -5.60 36.72 -69.58
N GLU A 1029 -6.20 36.44 -70.74
CA GLU A 1029 -5.48 36.12 -71.98
C GLU A 1029 -4.50 37.23 -72.37
N LYS A 1030 -4.93 38.50 -72.29
CA LYS A 1030 -4.08 39.65 -72.56
C LYS A 1030 -2.89 39.70 -71.60
N ALA A 1031 -3.12 39.51 -70.30
CA ALA A 1031 -2.06 39.51 -69.29
C ALA A 1031 -1.04 38.39 -69.54
N ILE A 1032 -1.48 37.19 -69.94
CA ILE A 1032 -0.60 36.06 -70.28
C ILE A 1032 0.25 36.37 -71.52
N ILE A 1033 -0.33 36.97 -72.57
CA ILE A 1033 0.40 37.35 -73.80
C ILE A 1033 1.47 38.43 -73.51
N GLU A 1034 1.22 39.31 -72.54
CA GLU A 1034 2.12 40.39 -72.14
C GLU A 1034 3.28 39.92 -71.23
N LEU A 1035 3.32 38.64 -70.83
CA LEU A 1035 4.42 38.09 -70.04
C LEU A 1035 5.73 38.09 -70.85
N PRO A 1036 6.88 38.49 -70.25
CA PRO A 1036 8.17 38.44 -70.92
C PRO A 1036 8.52 36.99 -71.27
N GLY A 1037 9.08 36.75 -72.48
CA GLY A 1037 9.33 35.41 -73.03
C GLY A 1037 10.27 34.48 -72.23
N THR A 1038 10.83 34.93 -71.12
CA THR A 1038 11.56 34.12 -70.12
C THR A 1038 10.67 33.55 -69.00
N ALA A 1039 9.40 33.95 -68.92
CA ALA A 1039 8.42 33.51 -67.91
C ALA A 1039 7.35 32.55 -68.46
N ALA A 1040 7.40 32.21 -69.75
CA ALA A 1040 6.34 31.47 -70.46
C ALA A 1040 6.67 29.98 -70.72
N SER A 1041 7.55 29.36 -69.92
CA SER A 1041 7.94 27.94 -70.08
C SER A 1041 7.36 27.03 -69.02
#